data_AF-A0A3B8LWR1-F1
#
_entry.id   AF-A0A3B8LWR1-F1
#
_cell.length_a   1.000
_cell.length_b   1.000
_cell.length_c   1.000
_cell.angle_alpha   90.00
_cell.angle_beta   90.00
_cell.angle_gamma   90.00
#
_symmetry.space_group_name_H-M   'P 1'
#
loop_
_entity.id
_entity.type
_entity.pdbx_description
1 polymer ?
#
loop_
_entity_poly.entity_id
_entity_poly.type
_entity_poly.pdbx_seq_one_letter_code
_entity_poly.pdbx_strand_id
1 'polypeptide(L)'
;DITAKEIEPILVSSDPNFRPTDIEIGGDGALYVSDWCNVLIGHMQHNMRDPNRDAAHGRIYRVSYPGRPLMPAVKMKGKPIAQVCENLFSTANSVRYRARLELSGRKTEDVVTQVGAFAKTLDVNKVSLKRDEAQALLECLWVFEEHRVADEALLKRVLEADEQKIRAAAIRTLGHWGEKVPGWQKLLVAGSRDKSPLVRAEAVKAAVSFERLAAAEAVFEAATRPTDAELNAVLNFARSELAVDKIVQEAVSSGKPLSRAAQAYVLRNASVPDLLKLKPTEAVHEAILSRPNVPAASLRKSLVALAAIRKTAPTGLLLDLLEERDGNKSTGLATIGSLLASQPKKDLATVAGRIEKLAVSAKNDAIRRLALVAWITADGNGDDALLAASTSKARLRDFLDAVPAIANTKLRSQLYEKVQPLTVDLPSALKAEQSGSALEQQGIKVDYFFPSAGNVAIETLAAMTPKASGVVPAIIKNVPQKKQNDKFALRFTGSIHIPKSGRYVFFANSDDGSRIYVGKKLVVNNDGLHGMVEKSGAINLPAGAHPLVVTYFDNGGSDGLRINWRGPGFGKRPIPTTSLSVGGGETLHDVAIGALASISGHDARKVADLAALIKAGRNRPAAIRALRGVPVKNWPATEIGPVVDNMVGYLSGMPASFRTGPAATDAMALARALSTRLKPDQAKALNLRLKNLNVRVIAIGTVPHRMIFDKERIAVQAGKPVEFRFTNTDNMPHNFAIGLPGSLEELGLLAEKTARDPDAMARHYIPKSDKVMLGSRLLQTGQTQALSFKAPTMPGVYPYVCTYPGHWRRMYGTLYVVANLAEYQANPGSYLAQAKLPIRDELLKFSTRGREWKLSELASAVQPLPEGRAFMVGKQLFKVANCVACHKLNNEGRVFGPDLAKLGSVDKKKHTPQYILESILNPSKDIDKKFQSQVFALDSGKVVTGMVVKETPDTVEIVIDPLAKGRPTVIKKSSIDDRAASKTSIMPLGLLNKLSREEILDLIAYVYARGDKSNPLFMHEHAEKK
;
A
#
# COMPACT_ATOMS: atom_id res chain seq x y z
N ASP A 1 1.97 -15.86 -2.48
CA ASP A 1 3.29 -15.75 -3.12
C ASP A 1 3.81 -17.13 -3.43
N ILE A 2 3.86 -17.48 -4.72
CA ILE A 2 4.60 -18.66 -5.18
C ILE A 2 6.06 -18.39 -4.89
N THR A 3 6.67 -19.20 -4.04
CA THR A 3 8.12 -19.16 -3.79
C THR A 3 8.75 -20.28 -4.59
N ALA A 4 9.49 -19.91 -5.63
CA ALA A 4 10.32 -20.84 -6.38
C ALA A 4 11.77 -20.66 -5.92
N LYS A 5 12.51 -21.76 -5.84
CA LYS A 5 13.97 -21.74 -5.70
C LYS A 5 14.54 -21.87 -7.10
N GLU A 6 15.32 -20.89 -7.53
CA GLU A 6 16.08 -20.98 -8.77
C GLU A 6 17.06 -22.16 -8.65
N ILE A 7 17.07 -23.00 -9.68
CA ILE A 7 18.00 -24.12 -9.83
C ILE A 7 19.02 -23.76 -10.93
N GLU A 8 20.08 -24.54 -11.04
CA GLU A 8 21.06 -24.38 -12.11
C GLU A 8 20.37 -24.37 -13.51
N PRO A 9 20.66 -23.39 -14.37
CA PRO A 9 20.05 -23.31 -15.69
C PRO A 9 20.35 -24.55 -16.54
N ILE A 10 19.31 -25.23 -17.01
CA ILE A 10 19.42 -26.44 -17.85
C ILE A 10 19.93 -26.11 -19.26
N LEU A 11 19.70 -24.89 -19.74
CA LEU A 11 20.11 -24.40 -21.06
C LEU A 11 20.49 -22.92 -20.98
N VAL A 12 21.68 -22.59 -21.48
CA VAL A 12 22.20 -21.23 -21.61
C VAL A 12 22.76 -21.09 -23.03
N SER A 13 22.54 -19.94 -23.67
CA SER A 13 23.09 -19.64 -25.00
C SER A 13 23.90 -18.35 -24.96
N SER A 14 25.02 -18.33 -25.67
CA SER A 14 25.81 -17.12 -25.93
C SER A 14 25.22 -16.25 -27.06
N ASP A 15 24.23 -16.76 -27.79
CA ASP A 15 23.56 -16.01 -28.84
C ASP A 15 22.63 -14.95 -28.23
N PRO A 16 22.84 -13.64 -28.49
CA PRO A 16 21.99 -12.57 -27.97
C PRO A 16 20.53 -12.61 -28.48
N ASN A 17 20.24 -13.42 -29.51
CA ASN A 17 18.90 -13.64 -30.04
C ASN A 17 18.21 -14.89 -29.48
N PHE A 18 18.87 -15.68 -28.62
CA PHE A 18 18.24 -16.82 -27.94
C PHE A 18 17.17 -16.35 -26.95
N ARG A 19 15.93 -16.77 -27.21
CA ARG A 19 14.70 -16.36 -26.52
C ARG A 19 13.79 -17.59 -26.36
N PRO A 20 14.03 -18.43 -25.34
CA PRO A 20 13.17 -19.57 -25.08
C PRO A 20 11.77 -19.06 -24.71
N THR A 21 10.77 -19.38 -25.54
CA THR A 21 9.39 -18.93 -25.36
C THR A 21 8.48 -20.02 -24.84
N ASP A 22 8.85 -21.29 -25.04
CA ASP A 22 8.07 -22.42 -24.57
C ASP A 22 8.97 -23.63 -24.28
N ILE A 23 8.52 -24.51 -23.39
CA ILE A 23 9.19 -25.76 -23.03
C ILE A 23 8.19 -26.90 -22.94
N GLU A 24 8.55 -28.05 -23.50
CA GLU A 24 7.71 -29.25 -23.45
C GLU A 24 8.54 -30.52 -23.29
N ILE A 25 7.96 -31.54 -22.66
CA ILE A 25 8.58 -32.88 -22.62
C ILE A 25 8.07 -33.67 -23.83
N GLY A 26 8.96 -33.95 -24.78
CA GLY A 26 8.64 -34.67 -26.00
C GLY A 26 8.23 -36.11 -25.76
N GLY A 27 7.60 -36.73 -26.77
CA GLY A 27 7.17 -38.14 -26.72
C GLY A 27 8.31 -39.16 -26.61
N ASP A 28 9.54 -38.70 -26.77
CA ASP A 28 10.81 -39.41 -26.59
C ASP A 28 11.44 -39.19 -25.21
N GLY A 29 10.78 -38.44 -24.31
CA GLY A 29 11.25 -38.13 -22.96
C GLY A 29 12.36 -37.07 -22.87
N ALA A 30 12.71 -36.40 -23.98
CA ALA A 30 13.62 -35.26 -24.00
C ALA A 30 12.89 -33.95 -23.71
N LEU A 31 13.61 -32.95 -23.18
CA LEU A 31 13.09 -31.59 -23.01
C LEU A 31 13.27 -30.82 -24.32
N TYR A 32 12.17 -30.37 -24.90
CA TYR A 32 12.16 -29.51 -26.07
C TYR A 32 12.00 -28.05 -25.65
N VAL A 33 12.83 -27.18 -26.21
CA VAL A 33 12.77 -25.74 -25.97
C VAL A 33 12.53 -25.05 -27.31
N SER A 34 11.39 -24.35 -27.41
CA SER A 34 11.09 -23.50 -28.56
C SER A 34 11.75 -22.15 -28.35
N ASP A 35 12.57 -21.73 -29.31
CA ASP A 35 13.25 -20.45 -29.30
C ASP A 35 12.77 -19.59 -30.46
N TRP A 36 12.16 -18.46 -30.10
CA TRP A 36 11.63 -17.48 -31.04
C TRP A 36 12.72 -16.84 -31.92
N CYS A 37 13.99 -16.90 -31.50
CA CYS A 37 15.19 -16.56 -32.27
C CYS A 37 15.01 -15.37 -33.24
N ASN A 38 14.64 -14.21 -32.70
CA ASN A 38 14.40 -13.02 -33.52
C ASN A 38 15.14 -11.81 -32.96
N VAL A 39 15.71 -11.01 -33.86
CA VAL A 39 16.43 -9.77 -33.55
C VAL A 39 15.45 -8.70 -33.05
N LEU A 40 14.22 -8.71 -33.59
CA LEU A 40 13.19 -7.72 -33.27
C LEU A 40 12.27 -8.23 -32.15
N ILE A 41 12.18 -7.46 -31.07
CA ILE A 41 11.36 -7.73 -29.88
C ILE A 41 10.28 -6.65 -29.82
N GLY A 42 9.00 -7.02 -29.66
CA GLY A 42 7.98 -6.03 -29.31
C GLY A 42 6.54 -6.39 -29.62
N HIS A 43 5.63 -5.67 -28.97
CA HIS A 43 4.19 -5.67 -29.24
C HIS A 43 3.89 -4.79 -30.46
N MET A 44 4.37 -5.16 -31.64
CA MET A 44 4.19 -4.44 -32.92
C MET A 44 4.76 -3.01 -33.00
N GLN A 45 5.78 -2.69 -32.20
CA GLN A 45 6.51 -1.41 -32.30
C GLN A 45 7.40 -1.31 -33.54
N HIS A 46 7.80 -2.47 -34.08
CA HIS A 46 8.51 -2.60 -35.35
C HIS A 46 7.56 -3.14 -36.39
N ASN A 47 7.69 -2.67 -37.63
CA ASN A 47 6.85 -3.11 -38.74
C ASN A 47 6.92 -4.64 -38.88
N MET A 48 5.79 -5.30 -39.16
CA MET A 48 5.76 -6.74 -39.41
C MET A 48 6.59 -7.14 -40.63
N ARG A 49 6.83 -6.21 -41.56
CA ARG A 49 7.67 -6.37 -42.76
C ARG A 49 9.11 -5.88 -42.57
N ASP A 50 9.54 -5.59 -41.34
CA ASP A 50 10.92 -5.17 -41.08
C ASP A 50 11.88 -6.28 -41.57
N PRO A 51 12.87 -5.96 -42.42
CA PRO A 51 13.75 -6.96 -43.03
C PRO A 51 14.62 -7.69 -42.01
N ASN A 52 14.77 -7.15 -40.79
CA ASN A 52 15.49 -7.82 -39.71
C ASN A 52 14.63 -8.87 -38.98
N ARG A 53 13.35 -9.02 -39.34
CA ARG A 53 12.50 -10.08 -38.83
C ARG A 53 12.78 -11.36 -39.61
N ASP A 54 13.36 -12.35 -38.94
CA ASP A 54 13.43 -13.68 -39.52
C ASP A 54 12.02 -14.27 -39.60
N ALA A 55 11.52 -14.44 -40.81
CA ALA A 55 10.21 -15.01 -41.11
C ALA A 55 10.31 -16.44 -41.69
N ALA A 56 11.53 -16.95 -41.86
CA ALA A 56 11.81 -18.21 -42.53
C ALA A 56 12.30 -19.29 -41.55
N HIS A 57 12.97 -18.91 -40.46
CA HIS A 57 13.61 -19.85 -39.55
C HIS A 57 13.12 -19.71 -38.11
N GLY A 58 13.10 -20.84 -37.41
CA GLY A 58 12.89 -20.93 -35.97
C GLY A 58 13.81 -22.01 -35.41
N ARG A 59 14.08 -21.98 -34.09
CA ARG A 59 14.97 -22.94 -33.45
C ARG A 59 14.23 -23.76 -32.42
N ILE A 60 14.44 -25.08 -32.46
CA ILE A 60 13.96 -26.01 -31.45
C ILE A 60 15.16 -26.77 -30.91
N TYR A 61 15.42 -26.64 -29.62
CA TYR A 61 16.46 -27.40 -28.95
C TYR A 61 15.85 -28.66 -28.35
N ARG A 62 16.48 -29.82 -28.58
CA ARG A 62 16.15 -31.08 -27.93
C ARG A 62 17.24 -31.42 -26.93
N VAL A 63 16.92 -31.32 -25.65
CA VAL A 63 17.84 -31.49 -24.53
C VAL A 63 17.62 -32.85 -23.87
N SER A 64 18.69 -33.64 -23.74
CA SER A 64 18.67 -34.93 -23.05
C SER A 64 19.94 -35.11 -22.21
N TYR A 65 19.85 -35.95 -21.19
CA TYR A 65 20.99 -36.29 -20.32
C TYR A 65 21.93 -37.28 -21.02
N PRO A 66 23.26 -37.06 -21.02
CA PRO A 66 24.22 -38.00 -21.61
C PRO A 66 24.04 -39.43 -21.08
N GLY A 67 23.98 -40.41 -21.98
CA GLY A 67 23.80 -41.82 -21.62
C GLY A 67 22.37 -42.24 -21.26
N ARG A 68 21.40 -41.32 -21.20
CA ARG A 68 19.97 -41.68 -21.04
C ARG A 68 19.37 -42.07 -22.40
N PRO A 69 18.87 -43.31 -22.59
CA PRO A 69 18.18 -43.69 -23.82
C PRO A 69 16.88 -42.90 -23.98
N LEU A 70 16.57 -42.53 -25.23
CA LEU A 70 15.31 -41.90 -25.60
C LEU A 70 14.16 -42.90 -25.47
N MET A 71 12.97 -42.41 -25.10
CA MET A 71 11.78 -43.24 -25.03
C MET A 71 11.31 -43.62 -26.44
N PRO A 72 10.96 -44.89 -26.69
CA PRO A 72 10.43 -45.32 -27.98
C PRO A 72 9.04 -44.74 -28.22
N ALA A 73 8.77 -44.34 -29.47
CA ALA A 73 7.45 -43.87 -29.86
C ALA A 73 6.43 -45.02 -29.82
N VAL A 74 5.35 -44.87 -29.05
CA VAL A 74 4.27 -45.85 -28.99
C VAL A 74 3.21 -45.56 -30.05
N LYS A 75 3.00 -46.49 -30.99
CA LYS A 75 1.92 -46.42 -31.99
C LYS A 75 0.63 -47.00 -31.42
N MET A 76 -0.39 -46.15 -31.23
CA MET A 76 -1.69 -46.54 -30.65
C MET A 76 -2.83 -46.62 -31.66
N LYS A 77 -2.74 -45.84 -32.75
CA LYS A 77 -3.75 -45.82 -33.81
C LYS A 77 -3.95 -47.22 -34.41
N GLY A 78 -5.21 -47.67 -34.46
CA GLY A 78 -5.58 -48.98 -35.00
C GLY A 78 -5.27 -50.17 -34.08
N LYS A 79 -4.72 -49.96 -32.88
CA LYS A 79 -4.54 -51.03 -31.89
C LYS A 79 -5.84 -51.33 -31.14
N PRO A 80 -6.05 -52.56 -30.63
CA PRO A 80 -7.20 -52.88 -29.76
C PRO A 80 -7.28 -51.95 -28.54
N ILE A 81 -8.49 -51.63 -28.06
CA ILE A 81 -8.70 -50.70 -26.92
C ILE A 81 -7.91 -51.17 -25.69
N ALA A 82 -7.93 -52.46 -25.38
CA ALA A 82 -7.14 -53.03 -24.28
C ALA A 82 -5.64 -52.71 -24.37
N GLN A 83 -5.05 -52.77 -25.57
CA GLN A 83 -3.64 -52.40 -25.76
C GLN A 83 -3.40 -50.89 -25.64
N VAL A 84 -4.38 -50.06 -26.00
CA VAL A 84 -4.28 -48.60 -25.78
C VAL A 84 -4.34 -48.28 -24.29
N CYS A 85 -5.20 -48.96 -23.51
CA CYS A 85 -5.33 -48.79 -22.07
C CYS A 85 -4.02 -49.07 -21.30
N GLU A 86 -3.18 -50.00 -21.74
CA GLU A 86 -1.86 -50.24 -21.12
C GLU A 86 -0.96 -48.99 -21.11
N ASN A 87 -1.19 -48.04 -22.01
CA ASN A 87 -0.43 -46.80 -22.07
C ASN A 87 -0.85 -45.78 -20.99
N LEU A 88 -1.95 -46.01 -20.28
CA LEU A 88 -2.39 -45.18 -19.16
C LEU A 88 -1.47 -45.32 -17.94
N PHE A 89 -0.65 -46.39 -17.86
CA PHE A 89 0.39 -46.55 -16.84
C PHE A 89 1.68 -45.80 -17.15
N SER A 90 1.82 -45.21 -18.35
CA SER A 90 3.07 -44.54 -18.74
C SER A 90 3.40 -43.40 -17.79
N THR A 91 4.66 -43.29 -17.37
CA THR A 91 5.14 -42.15 -16.57
C THR A 91 5.14 -40.84 -17.36
N ALA A 92 5.18 -40.90 -18.69
CA ALA A 92 5.14 -39.74 -19.57
C ALA A 92 3.70 -39.26 -19.81
N ASN A 93 3.40 -38.02 -19.39
CA ASN A 93 2.08 -37.41 -19.58
C ASN A 93 1.66 -37.36 -21.06
N SER A 94 2.60 -37.12 -21.98
CA SER A 94 2.34 -37.07 -23.43
C SER A 94 1.89 -38.42 -24.01
N VAL A 95 2.31 -39.55 -23.42
CA VAL A 95 1.85 -40.88 -23.82
C VAL A 95 0.43 -41.12 -23.31
N ARG A 96 0.16 -40.82 -22.03
CA ARG A 96 -1.19 -40.95 -21.45
C ARG A 96 -2.20 -40.04 -22.17
N TYR A 97 -1.83 -38.79 -22.44
CA TYR A 97 -2.69 -37.84 -23.15
C TYR A 97 -3.07 -38.32 -24.56
N ARG A 98 -2.10 -38.82 -25.34
CA ARG A 98 -2.39 -39.40 -26.67
C ARG A 98 -3.23 -40.67 -26.59
N ALA A 99 -3.05 -41.49 -25.55
CA ALA A 99 -3.91 -42.65 -25.31
C ALA A 99 -5.35 -42.21 -25.06
N ARG A 100 -5.58 -41.17 -24.24
CA ARG A 100 -6.91 -40.59 -24.05
C ARG A 100 -7.50 -40.08 -25.36
N LEU A 101 -6.76 -39.27 -26.13
CA LEU A 101 -7.21 -38.77 -27.44
C LEU A 101 -7.57 -39.90 -28.42
N GLU A 102 -6.75 -40.94 -28.49
CA GLU A 102 -7.01 -42.12 -29.34
C GLU A 102 -8.27 -42.87 -28.89
N LEU A 103 -8.52 -42.96 -27.58
CA LEU A 103 -9.74 -43.58 -27.05
C LEU A 103 -10.97 -42.69 -27.31
N SER A 104 -10.87 -41.38 -27.08
CA SER A 104 -11.95 -40.40 -27.32
C SER A 104 -12.41 -40.36 -28.79
N GLY A 105 -11.53 -40.68 -29.73
CA GLY A 105 -11.86 -40.76 -31.16
C GLY A 105 -12.61 -42.03 -31.59
N ARG A 106 -12.85 -42.99 -30.68
CA ARG A 106 -13.52 -44.27 -30.98
C ARG A 106 -15.01 -44.21 -30.64
N LYS A 107 -15.77 -45.25 -31.01
CA LYS A 107 -17.18 -45.37 -30.68
C LYS A 107 -17.37 -45.40 -29.16
N THR A 108 -18.24 -44.53 -28.65
CA THR A 108 -18.49 -44.39 -27.21
C THR A 108 -18.87 -45.71 -26.53
N GLU A 109 -19.73 -46.52 -27.15
CA GLU A 109 -20.19 -47.81 -26.59
C GLU A 109 -19.04 -48.81 -26.36
N ASP A 110 -18.13 -48.92 -27.33
CA ASP A 110 -16.95 -49.78 -27.25
C ASP A 110 -15.98 -49.30 -26.16
N VAL A 111 -15.76 -47.98 -26.10
CA VAL A 111 -14.84 -47.36 -25.14
C VAL A 111 -15.37 -47.51 -23.72
N VAL A 112 -16.62 -47.12 -23.45
CA VAL A 112 -17.23 -47.22 -22.12
C VAL A 112 -17.19 -48.67 -21.63
N THR A 113 -17.49 -49.63 -22.50
CA THR A 113 -17.47 -51.07 -22.16
C THR A 113 -16.07 -51.57 -21.85
N GLN A 114 -15.10 -51.34 -22.75
CA GLN A 114 -13.75 -51.92 -22.63
C GLN A 114 -12.86 -51.16 -21.65
N VAL A 115 -12.92 -49.83 -21.62
CA VAL A 115 -12.22 -49.01 -20.62
C VAL A 115 -12.85 -49.19 -19.24
N GLY A 116 -14.18 -49.32 -19.15
CA GLY A 116 -14.85 -49.67 -17.90
C GLY A 116 -14.44 -51.04 -17.37
N ALA A 117 -14.35 -52.05 -18.23
CA ALA A 117 -13.84 -53.38 -17.87
C ALA A 117 -12.37 -53.31 -17.41
N PHE A 118 -11.52 -52.59 -18.13
CA PHE A 118 -10.13 -52.35 -17.74
C PHE A 118 -10.04 -51.66 -16.38
N ALA A 119 -10.79 -50.58 -16.15
CA ALA A 119 -10.81 -49.85 -14.89
C ALA A 119 -11.26 -50.72 -13.70
N LYS A 120 -12.12 -51.72 -13.90
CA LYS A 120 -12.51 -52.68 -12.83
C LYS A 120 -11.36 -53.59 -12.39
N THR A 121 -10.34 -53.79 -13.22
CA THR A 121 -9.17 -54.62 -12.86
C THR A 121 -8.14 -53.88 -12.01
N LEU A 122 -8.25 -52.55 -11.91
CA LEU A 122 -7.28 -51.69 -11.24
C LEU A 122 -7.61 -51.50 -9.75
N ASP A 123 -6.58 -51.29 -8.94
CA ASP A 123 -6.69 -50.96 -7.52
C ASP A 123 -6.06 -49.60 -7.25
N VAL A 124 -6.86 -48.65 -6.74
CA VAL A 124 -6.42 -47.26 -6.50
C VAL A 124 -5.25 -47.17 -5.51
N ASN A 125 -5.04 -48.19 -4.69
CA ASN A 125 -3.94 -48.22 -3.72
C ASN A 125 -2.65 -48.84 -4.28
N LYS A 126 -2.68 -49.43 -5.48
CA LYS A 126 -1.50 -50.04 -6.12
C LYS A 126 -0.71 -48.99 -6.90
N VAL A 127 0.18 -48.30 -6.20
CA VAL A 127 1.04 -47.26 -6.78
C VAL A 127 2.51 -47.66 -6.69
N SER A 128 3.19 -47.65 -7.84
CA SER A 128 4.64 -47.83 -7.95
C SER A 128 5.21 -46.98 -9.07
N LEU A 129 6.53 -46.73 -9.06
CA LEU A 129 7.21 -45.95 -10.10
C LEU A 129 7.02 -46.50 -11.53
N LYS A 130 6.77 -47.81 -11.68
CA LYS A 130 6.60 -48.47 -12.99
C LYS A 130 5.13 -48.73 -13.35
N ARG A 131 4.22 -48.66 -12.36
CA ARG A 131 2.81 -48.96 -12.52
C ARG A 131 2.02 -48.22 -11.45
N ASP A 132 1.39 -47.14 -11.86
CA ASP A 132 0.54 -46.29 -11.02
C ASP A 132 -0.93 -46.52 -11.42
N GLU A 133 -1.60 -47.42 -10.72
CA GLU A 133 -2.99 -47.78 -11.02
C GLU A 133 -3.97 -46.67 -10.62
N ALA A 134 -3.61 -45.82 -9.64
CA ALA A 134 -4.40 -44.65 -9.27
C ALA A 134 -4.43 -43.62 -10.40
N GLN A 135 -3.26 -43.32 -10.99
CA GLN A 135 -3.18 -42.43 -12.14
C GLN A 135 -3.94 -43.02 -13.33
N ALA A 136 -3.78 -44.32 -13.62
CA ALA A 136 -4.51 -44.97 -14.72
C ALA A 136 -6.04 -44.93 -14.52
N LEU A 137 -6.53 -45.10 -13.29
CA LEU A 137 -7.94 -44.95 -12.97
C LEU A 137 -8.44 -43.52 -13.23
N LEU A 138 -7.66 -42.50 -12.88
CA LEU A 138 -7.98 -41.11 -13.23
C LEU A 138 -8.01 -40.91 -14.75
N GLU A 139 -7.08 -41.52 -15.49
CA GLU A 139 -7.11 -41.44 -16.95
C GLU A 139 -8.37 -42.07 -17.54
N CYS A 140 -8.81 -43.22 -17.01
CA CYS A 140 -10.09 -43.83 -17.38
C CYS A 140 -11.26 -42.89 -17.08
N LEU A 141 -11.26 -42.22 -15.92
CA LEU A 141 -12.29 -41.27 -15.53
C LEU A 141 -12.39 -40.11 -16.54
N TRP A 142 -11.25 -39.56 -16.97
CA TRP A 142 -11.22 -38.52 -18.00
C TRP A 142 -11.65 -39.00 -19.39
N VAL A 143 -11.39 -40.27 -19.76
CA VAL A 143 -11.93 -40.84 -21.00
C VAL A 143 -13.46 -40.86 -20.95
N PHE A 144 -14.06 -41.27 -19.83
CA PHE A 144 -15.51 -41.22 -19.62
C PHE A 144 -16.04 -39.79 -19.70
N GLU A 145 -15.28 -38.83 -19.14
CA GLU A 145 -15.61 -37.40 -19.19
C GLU A 145 -15.67 -36.87 -20.63
N GLU A 146 -14.68 -37.19 -21.46
CA GLU A 146 -14.63 -36.81 -22.88
C GLU A 146 -15.80 -37.40 -23.69
N HIS A 147 -16.22 -38.62 -23.37
CA HIS A 147 -17.41 -39.24 -23.95
C HIS A 147 -18.73 -38.73 -23.35
N ARG A 148 -18.69 -37.82 -22.36
CA ARG A 148 -19.85 -37.24 -21.66
C ARG A 148 -20.72 -38.29 -20.95
N VAL A 149 -20.13 -39.40 -20.52
CA VAL A 149 -20.80 -40.48 -19.79
C VAL A 149 -20.35 -40.44 -18.33
N ALA A 150 -21.25 -40.08 -17.42
CA ALA A 150 -20.95 -40.04 -16.00
C ALA A 150 -20.88 -41.46 -15.41
N ASP A 151 -19.79 -41.78 -14.72
CA ASP A 151 -19.62 -43.03 -13.97
C ASP A 151 -19.34 -42.73 -12.50
N GLU A 152 -20.40 -42.82 -11.69
CA GLU A 152 -20.33 -42.56 -10.24
C GLU A 152 -19.43 -43.57 -9.51
N ALA A 153 -19.43 -44.83 -9.93
CA ALA A 153 -18.66 -45.89 -9.28
C ALA A 153 -17.16 -45.70 -9.52
N LEU A 154 -16.77 -45.38 -10.76
CA LEU A 154 -15.39 -45.05 -11.09
C LEU A 154 -14.95 -43.77 -10.36
N LEU A 155 -15.78 -42.73 -10.37
CA LEU A 155 -15.48 -41.48 -9.67
C LEU A 155 -15.20 -41.69 -8.17
N LYS A 156 -16.05 -42.47 -7.48
CA LYS A 156 -15.85 -42.81 -6.06
C LYS A 156 -14.52 -43.51 -5.81
N ARG A 157 -14.15 -44.47 -6.66
CA ARG A 157 -12.88 -45.19 -6.56
C ARG A 157 -11.68 -44.26 -6.75
N VAL A 158 -11.73 -43.32 -7.70
CA VAL A 158 -10.64 -42.34 -7.88
C VAL A 158 -10.52 -41.39 -6.68
N LEU A 159 -11.64 -41.04 -6.03
CA LEU A 159 -11.65 -40.22 -4.82
C LEU A 159 -11.02 -40.91 -3.59
N GLU A 160 -10.82 -42.21 -3.61
CA GLU A 160 -10.15 -42.96 -2.54
C GLU A 160 -8.60 -42.89 -2.63
N ALA A 161 -8.05 -42.34 -3.71
CA ALA A 161 -6.59 -42.28 -3.93
C ALA A 161 -5.85 -41.53 -2.81
N ASP A 162 -4.68 -42.03 -2.39
CA ASP A 162 -3.83 -41.36 -1.41
C ASP A 162 -3.25 -40.02 -1.91
N GLU A 163 -2.95 -39.93 -3.21
CA GLU A 163 -2.41 -38.74 -3.86
C GLU A 163 -3.47 -37.64 -4.00
N GLN A 164 -3.22 -36.49 -3.36
CA GLN A 164 -4.14 -35.35 -3.35
C GLN A 164 -4.45 -34.79 -4.75
N LYS A 165 -3.50 -34.83 -5.68
CA LYS A 165 -3.71 -34.32 -7.06
C LYS A 165 -4.74 -35.16 -7.81
N ILE A 166 -4.78 -36.47 -7.56
CA ILE A 166 -5.74 -37.40 -8.17
C ILE A 166 -7.15 -37.12 -7.63
N ARG A 167 -7.30 -37.03 -6.31
CA ARG A 167 -8.59 -36.66 -5.69
C ARG A 167 -9.09 -35.29 -6.14
N ALA A 168 -8.18 -34.32 -6.24
CA ALA A 168 -8.50 -32.96 -6.73
C ALA A 168 -9.01 -32.99 -8.18
N ALA A 169 -8.38 -33.76 -9.06
CA ALA A 169 -8.83 -33.95 -10.43
C ALA A 169 -10.20 -34.64 -10.51
N ALA A 170 -10.45 -35.66 -9.68
CA ALA A 170 -11.75 -36.34 -9.62
C ALA A 170 -12.88 -35.39 -9.18
N ILE A 171 -12.65 -34.54 -8.17
CA ILE A 171 -13.61 -33.51 -7.75
C ILE A 171 -13.87 -32.49 -8.87
N ARG A 172 -12.86 -32.17 -9.69
CA ARG A 172 -13.07 -31.31 -10.86
C ARG A 172 -13.98 -31.96 -11.89
N THR A 173 -13.77 -33.24 -12.20
CA THR A 173 -14.65 -34.01 -13.09
C THR A 173 -16.08 -34.09 -12.53
N LEU A 174 -16.26 -34.24 -11.21
CA LEU A 174 -17.57 -34.13 -10.57
C LEU A 174 -18.24 -32.77 -10.88
N GLY A 175 -17.50 -31.66 -10.79
CA GLY A 175 -17.99 -30.33 -11.15
C GLY A 175 -18.43 -30.22 -12.62
N HIS A 176 -17.71 -30.88 -13.55
CA HIS A 176 -18.06 -30.89 -14.97
C HIS A 176 -19.28 -31.75 -15.30
N TRP A 177 -19.44 -32.91 -14.64
CA TRP A 177 -20.63 -33.74 -14.78
C TRP A 177 -21.85 -33.16 -14.08
N GLY A 178 -21.64 -32.38 -13.01
CA GLY A 178 -22.69 -31.71 -12.28
C GLY A 178 -23.72 -32.70 -11.72
N GLU A 179 -24.99 -32.35 -11.87
CA GLU A 179 -26.12 -33.10 -11.30
C GLU A 179 -26.39 -34.45 -11.98
N LYS A 180 -25.67 -34.76 -13.08
CA LYS A 180 -25.74 -36.07 -13.73
C LYS A 180 -25.20 -37.21 -12.87
N VAL A 181 -24.49 -36.90 -11.78
CA VAL A 181 -24.03 -37.88 -10.78
C VAL A 181 -25.03 -37.91 -9.63
N PRO A 182 -25.88 -38.95 -9.47
CA PRO A 182 -26.95 -38.97 -8.46
C PRO A 182 -26.47 -38.68 -7.02
N GLY A 183 -25.26 -39.12 -6.66
CA GLY A 183 -24.66 -38.90 -5.33
C GLY A 183 -23.85 -37.60 -5.15
N TRP A 184 -23.94 -36.62 -6.06
CA TRP A 184 -23.01 -35.48 -6.13
C TRP A 184 -22.90 -34.66 -4.84
N GLN A 185 -23.99 -34.42 -4.10
CA GLN A 185 -23.96 -33.57 -2.90
C GLN A 185 -23.03 -34.17 -1.83
N LYS A 186 -23.12 -35.49 -1.63
CA LYS A 186 -22.30 -36.21 -0.65
C LYS A 186 -20.83 -36.18 -1.04
N LEU A 187 -20.54 -36.34 -2.33
CA LEU A 187 -19.17 -36.32 -2.86
C LEU A 187 -18.55 -34.93 -2.77
N LEU A 188 -19.31 -33.88 -3.11
CA LEU A 188 -18.87 -32.49 -3.05
C LEU A 188 -18.55 -32.07 -1.60
N VAL A 189 -19.43 -32.41 -0.66
CA VAL A 189 -19.21 -32.16 0.77
C VAL A 189 -18.06 -33.01 1.32
N ALA A 190 -17.88 -34.25 0.87
CA ALA A 190 -16.70 -35.03 1.26
C ALA A 190 -15.40 -34.35 0.78
N GLY A 191 -15.36 -33.85 -0.46
CA GLY A 191 -14.23 -33.11 -1.01
C GLY A 191 -13.93 -31.81 -0.26
N SER A 192 -14.95 -31.08 0.20
CA SER A 192 -14.77 -29.86 1.01
C SER A 192 -14.26 -30.16 2.44
N ARG A 193 -14.36 -31.42 2.88
CA ARG A 193 -13.83 -31.91 4.17
C ARG A 193 -12.48 -32.61 4.06
N ASP A 194 -11.91 -32.76 2.85
CA ASP A 194 -10.64 -33.45 2.62
C ASP A 194 -9.49 -32.85 3.45
N LYS A 195 -8.48 -33.65 3.82
CA LYS A 195 -7.29 -33.21 4.56
C LYS A 195 -6.45 -32.19 3.77
N SER A 196 -6.41 -32.31 2.44
CA SER A 196 -5.66 -31.45 1.54
C SER A 196 -6.41 -30.13 1.24
N PRO A 197 -5.76 -28.96 1.43
CA PRO A 197 -6.29 -27.68 0.95
C PRO A 197 -6.57 -27.66 -0.56
N LEU A 198 -5.77 -28.36 -1.37
CA LEU A 198 -5.94 -28.44 -2.83
C LEU A 198 -7.28 -29.10 -3.21
N VAL A 199 -7.60 -30.23 -2.57
CA VAL A 199 -8.86 -30.94 -2.83
C VAL A 199 -10.06 -30.10 -2.36
N ARG A 200 -9.95 -29.46 -1.19
CA ARG A 200 -10.98 -28.53 -0.71
C ARG A 200 -11.18 -27.35 -1.68
N ALA A 201 -10.10 -26.84 -2.27
CA ALA A 201 -10.18 -25.76 -3.26
C ALA A 201 -10.88 -26.22 -4.55
N GLU A 202 -10.61 -27.42 -5.06
CA GLU A 202 -11.38 -27.98 -6.18
C GLU A 202 -12.85 -28.20 -5.81
N ALA A 203 -13.17 -28.64 -4.60
CA ALA A 203 -14.55 -28.83 -4.16
C ALA A 203 -15.31 -27.50 -4.09
N VAL A 204 -14.67 -26.45 -3.57
CA VAL A 204 -15.27 -25.10 -3.54
C VAL A 204 -15.42 -24.53 -4.95
N LYS A 205 -14.48 -24.78 -5.87
CA LYS A 205 -14.62 -24.39 -7.28
C LYS A 205 -15.76 -25.15 -7.95
N ALA A 206 -15.82 -26.47 -7.78
CA ALA A 206 -16.88 -27.31 -8.34
C ALA A 206 -18.26 -26.88 -7.83
N ALA A 207 -18.36 -26.45 -6.57
CA ALA A 207 -19.62 -26.01 -5.97
C ALA A 207 -20.33 -24.89 -6.76
N VAL A 208 -19.60 -24.02 -7.46
CA VAL A 208 -20.21 -22.94 -8.26
C VAL A 208 -21.03 -23.45 -9.44
N SER A 209 -20.84 -24.72 -9.82
CA SER A 209 -21.54 -25.38 -10.92
C SER A 209 -22.83 -26.10 -10.49
N PHE A 210 -23.22 -26.04 -9.20
CA PHE A 210 -24.37 -26.77 -8.64
C PHE A 210 -25.46 -25.84 -8.07
N GLU A 211 -26.65 -26.42 -7.81
CA GLU A 211 -27.75 -25.74 -7.12
C GLU A 211 -27.34 -25.09 -5.78
N ARG A 212 -27.81 -23.84 -5.60
CA ARG A 212 -27.26 -22.85 -4.66
C ARG A 212 -27.20 -23.29 -3.20
N LEU A 213 -28.22 -24.00 -2.68
CA LEU A 213 -28.28 -24.36 -1.26
C LEU A 213 -27.30 -25.49 -0.90
N ALA A 214 -27.23 -26.54 -1.70
CA ALA A 214 -26.30 -27.66 -1.46
C ALA A 214 -24.85 -27.26 -1.78
N ALA A 215 -24.64 -26.38 -2.76
CA ALA A 215 -23.33 -25.80 -3.07
C ALA A 215 -22.75 -24.96 -1.93
N ALA A 216 -23.59 -24.17 -1.23
CA ALA A 216 -23.15 -23.34 -0.12
C ALA A 216 -22.56 -24.16 1.04
N GLU A 217 -23.05 -25.38 1.26
CA GLU A 217 -22.53 -26.28 2.30
C GLU A 217 -21.06 -26.62 2.08
N ALA A 218 -20.63 -26.83 0.83
CA ALA A 218 -19.23 -27.05 0.51
C ALA A 218 -18.34 -25.85 0.90
N VAL A 219 -18.84 -24.63 0.71
CA VAL A 219 -18.15 -23.40 1.13
C VAL A 219 -18.07 -23.31 2.65
N PHE A 220 -19.15 -23.59 3.37
CA PHE A 220 -19.17 -23.55 4.83
C PHE A 220 -18.20 -24.56 5.45
N GLU A 221 -18.18 -25.78 4.93
CA GLU A 221 -17.26 -26.83 5.37
C GLU A 221 -15.79 -26.43 5.10
N ALA A 222 -15.47 -25.99 3.88
CA ALA A 222 -14.10 -25.57 3.59
C ALA A 222 -13.65 -24.35 4.43
N ALA A 223 -14.53 -23.38 4.66
CA ALA A 223 -14.22 -22.14 5.39
C ALA A 223 -14.07 -22.31 6.91
N THR A 224 -14.55 -23.41 7.48
CA THR A 224 -14.43 -23.72 8.91
C THR A 224 -13.18 -24.53 9.26
N ARG A 225 -12.34 -24.84 8.25
CA ARG A 225 -11.10 -25.62 8.38
C ARG A 225 -9.86 -24.75 8.14
N PRO A 226 -8.64 -25.23 8.46
CA PRO A 226 -7.41 -24.52 8.12
C PRO A 226 -7.33 -24.20 6.62
N THR A 227 -6.92 -22.98 6.28
CA THR A 227 -6.81 -22.50 4.89
C THR A 227 -5.39 -22.07 4.53
N ASP A 228 -5.09 -22.02 3.24
CA ASP A 228 -3.90 -21.38 2.65
C ASP A 228 -4.31 -20.19 1.76
N ALA A 229 -3.35 -19.53 1.11
CA ALA A 229 -3.64 -18.33 0.33
C ALA A 229 -4.54 -18.64 -0.88
N GLU A 230 -4.31 -19.78 -1.52
CA GLU A 230 -5.02 -20.27 -2.69
C GLU A 230 -6.46 -20.62 -2.35
N LEU A 231 -6.70 -21.41 -1.29
CA LEU A 231 -8.03 -21.75 -0.82
C LEU A 231 -8.80 -20.50 -0.35
N ASN A 232 -8.14 -19.53 0.29
CA ASN A 232 -8.79 -18.27 0.65
C ASN A 232 -9.25 -17.48 -0.58
N ALA A 233 -8.44 -17.44 -1.65
CA ALA A 233 -8.84 -16.79 -2.91
C ALA A 233 -10.05 -17.49 -3.55
N VAL A 234 -10.02 -18.83 -3.57
CA VAL A 234 -11.12 -19.66 -4.09
C VAL A 234 -12.39 -19.51 -3.26
N LEU A 235 -12.29 -19.48 -1.92
CA LEU A 235 -13.43 -19.23 -1.03
C LEU A 235 -14.05 -17.85 -1.29
N ASN A 236 -13.24 -16.81 -1.49
CA ASN A 236 -13.75 -15.47 -1.80
C ASN A 236 -14.48 -15.43 -3.14
N PHE A 237 -13.94 -16.09 -4.17
CA PHE A 237 -14.59 -16.24 -5.47
C PHE A 237 -15.93 -17.00 -5.33
N ALA A 238 -15.95 -18.17 -4.68
CA ALA A 238 -17.19 -18.93 -4.52
C ALA A 238 -18.23 -18.19 -3.67
N ARG A 239 -17.81 -17.39 -2.67
CA ARG A 239 -18.72 -16.55 -1.88
C ARG A 239 -19.45 -15.51 -2.74
N SER A 240 -18.77 -14.91 -3.72
CA SER A 240 -19.41 -13.95 -4.63
C SER A 240 -20.36 -14.65 -5.61
N GLU A 241 -19.92 -15.73 -6.24
CA GLU A 241 -20.72 -16.43 -7.26
C GLU A 241 -21.98 -17.08 -6.68
N LEU A 242 -21.88 -17.70 -5.49
CA LEU A 242 -23.00 -18.38 -4.85
C LEU A 242 -23.88 -17.45 -4.00
N ALA A 243 -23.49 -16.17 -3.84
CA ALA A 243 -24.13 -15.22 -2.92
C ALA A 243 -24.33 -15.80 -1.51
N VAL A 244 -23.30 -16.45 -0.97
CA VAL A 244 -23.35 -17.25 0.28
C VAL A 244 -23.91 -16.44 1.46
N ASP A 245 -23.56 -15.15 1.55
CA ASP A 245 -24.04 -14.30 2.63
C ASP A 245 -25.55 -14.02 2.52
N LYS A 246 -26.12 -13.98 1.31
CA LYS A 246 -27.57 -13.89 1.09
C LYS A 246 -28.27 -15.18 1.50
N ILE A 247 -27.70 -16.34 1.16
CA ILE A 247 -28.24 -17.66 1.57
C ILE A 247 -28.30 -17.74 3.09
N VAL A 248 -27.25 -17.29 3.78
CA VAL A 248 -27.24 -17.20 5.25
C VAL A 248 -28.33 -16.27 5.76
N GLN A 249 -28.46 -15.07 5.18
CA GLN A 249 -29.49 -14.11 5.59
C GLN A 249 -30.91 -14.66 5.40
N GLU A 250 -31.20 -15.28 4.26
CA GLU A 250 -32.50 -15.89 3.95
C GLU A 250 -32.81 -17.06 4.89
N ALA A 251 -31.82 -17.91 5.20
CA ALA A 251 -31.99 -19.01 6.15
C ALA A 251 -32.25 -18.50 7.57
N VAL A 252 -31.53 -17.45 8.00
CA VAL A 252 -31.74 -16.79 9.30
C VAL A 252 -33.12 -16.11 9.36
N SER A 253 -33.54 -15.41 8.31
CA SER A 253 -34.84 -14.72 8.29
C SER A 253 -36.04 -15.68 8.17
N SER A 254 -35.86 -16.82 7.50
CA SER A 254 -36.92 -17.82 7.33
C SER A 254 -37.01 -18.82 8.49
N GLY A 255 -36.11 -18.75 9.47
CA GLY A 255 -36.08 -19.67 10.61
C GLY A 255 -35.68 -21.11 10.26
N LYS A 256 -35.15 -21.36 9.05
CA LYS A 256 -34.69 -22.69 8.66
C LYS A 256 -33.43 -23.09 9.45
N PRO A 257 -33.33 -24.33 9.94
CA PRO A 257 -32.15 -24.79 10.68
C PRO A 257 -30.91 -24.79 9.79
N LEU A 258 -29.86 -24.09 10.22
CA LEU A 258 -28.55 -24.09 9.59
C LEU A 258 -27.78 -25.37 9.93
N SER A 259 -27.00 -25.90 8.98
CA SER A 259 -26.03 -26.96 9.26
C SER A 259 -24.99 -26.51 10.30
N ARG A 260 -24.29 -27.45 10.94
CA ARG A 260 -23.25 -27.13 11.92
C ARG A 260 -22.11 -26.29 11.30
N ALA A 261 -21.74 -26.59 10.07
CA ALA A 261 -20.73 -25.83 9.33
C ALA A 261 -21.23 -24.42 8.99
N ALA A 262 -22.48 -24.29 8.54
CA ALA A 262 -23.10 -23.00 8.31
C ALA A 262 -23.15 -22.17 9.59
N GLN A 263 -23.59 -22.74 10.72
CA GLN A 263 -23.60 -22.05 12.02
C GLN A 263 -22.21 -21.53 12.43
N ALA A 264 -21.19 -22.39 12.36
CA ALA A 264 -19.82 -22.00 12.68
C ALA A 264 -19.30 -20.90 11.74
N TYR A 265 -19.65 -20.98 10.46
CA TYR A 265 -19.34 -19.96 9.47
C TYR A 265 -20.04 -18.63 9.78
N VAL A 266 -21.33 -18.64 10.14
CA VAL A 266 -22.09 -17.43 10.54
C VAL A 266 -21.44 -16.80 11.76
N LEU A 267 -21.17 -17.58 12.81
CA LEU A 267 -20.51 -17.09 14.03
C LEU A 267 -19.16 -16.43 13.71
N ARG A 268 -18.41 -16.97 12.74
CA ARG A 268 -17.10 -16.44 12.35
C ARG A 268 -17.16 -15.22 11.45
N ASN A 269 -18.19 -15.06 10.61
CA ASN A 269 -18.19 -14.05 9.54
C ASN A 269 -19.34 -13.03 9.59
N ALA A 270 -20.42 -13.29 10.32
CA ALA A 270 -21.58 -12.40 10.36
C ALA A 270 -21.29 -11.08 11.08
N SER A 271 -22.03 -10.05 10.66
CA SER A 271 -22.02 -8.73 11.30
C SER A 271 -22.60 -8.81 12.72
N VAL A 272 -22.22 -7.88 13.61
CA VAL A 272 -22.83 -7.81 14.95
C VAL A 272 -24.36 -7.65 14.89
N PRO A 273 -24.93 -6.78 14.03
CA PRO A 273 -26.38 -6.71 13.86
C PRO A 273 -27.04 -8.05 13.50
N ASP A 274 -26.38 -8.87 12.67
CA ASP A 274 -26.94 -10.17 12.28
C ASP A 274 -26.78 -11.22 13.38
N LEU A 275 -25.66 -11.21 14.10
CA LEU A 275 -25.47 -12.07 15.29
C LEU A 275 -26.54 -11.79 16.35
N LEU A 276 -26.94 -10.53 16.53
CA LEU A 276 -27.99 -10.14 17.48
C LEU A 276 -29.40 -10.62 17.09
N LYS A 277 -29.62 -11.02 15.82
CA LYS A 277 -30.89 -11.61 15.36
C LYS A 277 -30.96 -13.12 15.59
N LEU A 278 -29.83 -13.77 15.84
CA LEU A 278 -29.77 -15.21 16.11
C LEU A 278 -30.30 -15.53 17.51
N LYS A 279 -30.67 -16.80 17.72
CA LYS A 279 -30.99 -17.31 19.05
C LYS A 279 -29.81 -17.02 20.00
N PRO A 280 -30.03 -16.39 21.17
CA PRO A 280 -28.96 -15.97 22.08
C PRO A 280 -28.36 -17.18 22.80
N THR A 281 -27.44 -17.87 22.14
CA THR A 281 -26.66 -18.98 22.70
C THR A 281 -25.31 -18.49 23.21
N GLU A 282 -24.64 -19.32 23.99
CA GLU A 282 -23.26 -19.09 24.46
C GLU A 282 -22.33 -18.68 23.31
N ALA A 283 -22.32 -19.45 22.22
CA ALA A 283 -21.48 -19.20 21.05
C ALA A 283 -21.76 -17.87 20.36
N VAL A 284 -23.02 -17.40 20.34
CA VAL A 284 -23.39 -16.09 19.77
C VAL A 284 -22.83 -14.96 20.62
N HIS A 285 -22.95 -15.05 21.94
CA HIS A 285 -22.42 -14.03 22.85
C HIS A 285 -20.89 -13.98 22.83
N GLU A 286 -20.22 -15.12 22.79
CA GLU A 286 -18.76 -15.19 22.59
C GLU A 286 -18.33 -14.55 21.26
N ALA A 287 -19.04 -14.87 20.17
CA ALA A 287 -18.76 -14.29 18.86
C ALA A 287 -18.86 -12.76 18.93
N ILE A 288 -19.90 -12.19 19.55
CA ILE A 288 -20.06 -10.74 19.73
C ILE A 288 -18.91 -10.15 20.57
N LEU A 289 -18.56 -10.76 21.71
CA LEU A 289 -17.48 -10.29 22.59
C LEU A 289 -16.08 -10.40 21.98
N SER A 290 -15.92 -11.17 20.91
CA SER A 290 -14.66 -11.30 20.17
C SER A 290 -14.48 -10.26 19.05
N ARG A 291 -15.54 -9.51 18.69
CA ARG A 291 -15.53 -8.54 17.60
C ARG A 291 -14.88 -7.20 17.99
N PRO A 292 -14.13 -6.57 17.08
CA PRO A 292 -13.71 -5.18 17.24
C PRO A 292 -14.89 -4.21 17.03
N ASN A 293 -14.79 -3.00 17.62
CA ASN A 293 -15.70 -1.86 17.36
C ASN A 293 -17.19 -2.10 17.61
N VAL A 294 -17.52 -2.99 18.55
CA VAL A 294 -18.91 -3.23 18.95
C VAL A 294 -19.39 -2.10 19.87
N PRO A 295 -20.63 -1.59 19.72
CA PRO A 295 -21.20 -0.63 20.66
C PRO A 295 -21.19 -1.16 22.11
N ALA A 296 -20.83 -0.30 23.06
CA ALA A 296 -20.69 -0.65 24.47
C ALA A 296 -21.97 -1.29 25.07
N ALA A 297 -23.15 -0.83 24.65
CA ALA A 297 -24.43 -1.39 25.08
C ALA A 297 -24.61 -2.86 24.66
N SER A 298 -24.29 -3.20 23.41
CA SER A 298 -24.38 -4.56 22.87
C SER A 298 -23.40 -5.52 23.54
N LEU A 299 -22.21 -5.01 23.87
CA LEU A 299 -21.20 -5.76 24.62
C LEU A 299 -21.64 -6.05 26.05
N ARG A 300 -22.14 -5.05 26.78
CA ARG A 300 -22.67 -5.24 28.14
C ARG A 300 -23.82 -6.24 28.15
N LYS A 301 -24.75 -6.12 27.20
CA LYS A 301 -25.88 -7.07 27.06
C LYS A 301 -25.38 -8.51 26.83
N SER A 302 -24.41 -8.70 25.93
CA SER A 302 -23.86 -10.02 25.63
C SER A 302 -23.04 -10.59 26.79
N LEU A 303 -22.30 -9.74 27.50
CA LEU A 303 -21.55 -10.13 28.69
C LEU A 303 -22.48 -10.62 29.79
N VAL A 304 -23.53 -9.87 30.11
CA VAL A 304 -24.51 -10.25 31.16
C VAL A 304 -25.21 -11.55 30.79
N ALA A 305 -25.64 -11.70 29.53
CA ALA A 305 -26.29 -12.92 29.07
C ALA A 305 -25.35 -14.13 29.13
N LEU A 306 -24.10 -13.99 28.69
CA LEU A 306 -23.11 -15.06 28.77
C LEU A 306 -22.76 -15.42 30.22
N ALA A 307 -22.62 -14.44 31.10
CA ALA A 307 -22.39 -14.64 32.52
C ALA A 307 -23.55 -15.42 33.18
N ALA A 308 -24.80 -15.10 32.82
CA ALA A 308 -25.97 -15.83 33.29
C ALA A 308 -25.98 -17.29 32.80
N ILE A 309 -25.66 -17.53 31.51
CA ILE A 309 -25.56 -18.88 30.93
C ILE A 309 -24.48 -19.71 31.64
N ARG A 310 -23.30 -19.12 31.87
CA ARG A 310 -22.16 -19.77 32.52
C ARG A 310 -22.25 -19.80 34.05
N LYS A 311 -23.27 -19.17 34.65
CA LYS A 311 -23.43 -19.01 36.11
C LYS A 311 -22.21 -18.36 36.78
N THR A 312 -21.59 -17.40 36.12
CA THR A 312 -20.41 -16.65 36.60
C THR A 312 -20.73 -15.16 36.74
N ALA A 313 -20.03 -14.45 37.63
CA ALA A 313 -20.13 -12.98 37.66
C ALA A 313 -19.54 -12.35 36.38
N PRO A 314 -20.10 -11.25 35.84
CA PRO A 314 -19.58 -10.57 34.65
C PRO A 314 -18.09 -10.22 34.72
N THR A 315 -17.61 -9.75 35.88
CA THR A 315 -16.20 -9.41 36.10
C THR A 315 -15.30 -10.64 36.05
N GLY A 316 -15.75 -11.77 36.62
CA GLY A 316 -15.03 -13.05 36.56
C GLY A 316 -14.92 -13.56 35.12
N LEU A 317 -16.03 -13.53 34.38
CA LEU A 317 -16.06 -13.93 32.97
C LEU A 317 -15.13 -13.09 32.08
N LEU A 318 -15.04 -11.78 32.32
CA LEU A 318 -14.10 -10.93 31.58
C LEU A 318 -12.65 -11.33 31.81
N LEU A 319 -12.30 -11.72 33.04
CA LEU A 319 -10.95 -12.22 33.37
C LEU A 319 -10.69 -13.58 32.73
N ASP A 320 -11.66 -14.50 32.77
CA ASP A 320 -11.55 -15.81 32.10
C ASP A 320 -11.26 -15.63 30.61
N LEU A 321 -12.02 -14.73 29.94
CA LEU A 321 -11.81 -14.43 28.53
C LEU A 321 -10.46 -13.77 28.23
N LEU A 322 -9.88 -13.00 29.16
CA LEU A 322 -8.53 -12.43 29.00
C LEU A 322 -7.47 -13.51 29.21
N GLU A 323 -7.62 -14.36 30.21
CA GLU A 323 -6.71 -15.45 30.53
C GLU A 323 -6.65 -16.49 29.39
N GLU A 324 -7.79 -16.90 28.83
CA GLU A 324 -7.86 -17.80 27.66
C GLU A 324 -7.13 -17.24 26.42
N ARG A 325 -7.07 -15.91 26.33
CA ARG A 325 -6.46 -15.19 25.21
C ARG A 325 -4.99 -14.85 25.45
N ASP A 326 -4.47 -15.09 26.66
CA ASP A 326 -3.08 -14.84 26.98
C ASP A 326 -2.15 -15.90 26.36
N GLY A 327 -1.49 -15.51 25.27
CA GLY A 327 -0.61 -16.39 24.49
C GLY A 327 -1.14 -16.79 23.11
N ASN A 328 -2.39 -16.42 22.78
CA ASN A 328 -3.03 -16.70 21.49
C ASN A 328 -3.16 -15.42 20.64
N LYS A 329 -3.21 -15.55 19.30
CA LYS A 329 -3.52 -14.43 18.39
C LYS A 329 -5.02 -14.10 18.45
N SER A 330 -5.46 -13.39 19.50
CA SER A 330 -6.89 -13.09 19.71
C SER A 330 -7.27 -11.67 19.29
N THR A 331 -8.40 -11.53 18.61
CA THR A 331 -9.06 -10.23 18.35
C THR A 331 -9.91 -9.78 19.55
N GLY A 332 -10.27 -8.50 19.62
CA GLY A 332 -11.23 -8.00 20.63
C GLY A 332 -10.68 -7.75 22.04
N LEU A 333 -9.35 -7.82 22.28
CA LEU A 333 -8.76 -7.60 23.61
C LEU A 333 -9.07 -6.22 24.20
N ALA A 334 -8.92 -5.15 23.40
CA ALA A 334 -9.20 -3.79 23.84
C ALA A 334 -10.66 -3.61 24.30
N THR A 335 -11.58 -4.29 23.62
CA THR A 335 -13.01 -4.29 23.94
C THR A 335 -13.28 -4.94 25.29
N ILE A 336 -12.70 -6.11 25.55
CA ILE A 336 -12.84 -6.82 26.83
C ILE A 336 -12.20 -6.04 27.98
N GLY A 337 -10.98 -5.54 27.79
CA GLY A 337 -10.29 -4.79 28.83
C GLY A 337 -10.98 -3.46 29.18
N SER A 338 -11.57 -2.76 28.20
CA SER A 338 -12.38 -1.57 28.48
C SER A 338 -13.64 -1.90 29.28
N LEU A 339 -14.29 -3.05 29.03
CA LEU A 339 -15.42 -3.50 29.84
C LEU A 339 -14.98 -3.83 31.27
N LEU A 340 -13.83 -4.49 31.43
CA LEU A 340 -13.26 -4.82 32.75
C LEU A 340 -12.98 -3.55 33.55
N ALA A 341 -12.26 -2.58 32.97
CA ALA A 341 -11.98 -1.31 33.63
C ALA A 341 -13.24 -0.47 33.95
N SER A 342 -14.38 -0.77 33.29
CA SER A 342 -15.65 -0.09 33.54
C SER A 342 -16.54 -0.79 34.59
N GLN A 343 -16.09 -1.90 35.16
CA GLN A 343 -16.84 -2.58 36.23
C GLN A 343 -16.81 -1.74 37.52
N PRO A 344 -17.85 -1.83 38.38
CA PRO A 344 -17.88 -1.16 39.67
C PRO A 344 -16.66 -1.51 40.53
N LYS A 345 -16.17 -0.53 41.32
CA LYS A 345 -15.02 -0.72 42.24
C LYS A 345 -15.19 -1.92 43.16
N LYS A 346 -16.41 -2.10 43.71
CA LYS A 346 -16.76 -3.23 44.59
C LYS A 346 -16.57 -4.58 43.88
N ASP A 347 -16.93 -4.66 42.60
CA ASP A 347 -16.83 -5.90 41.84
C ASP A 347 -15.38 -6.20 41.44
N LEU A 348 -14.61 -5.16 41.08
CA LEU A 348 -13.18 -5.30 40.83
C LEU A 348 -12.40 -5.75 42.08
N ALA A 349 -12.80 -5.26 43.26
CA ALA A 349 -12.18 -5.65 44.52
C ALA A 349 -12.30 -7.16 44.81
N THR A 350 -13.42 -7.79 44.42
CA THR A 350 -13.61 -9.24 44.61
C THR A 350 -12.65 -10.11 43.78
N VAL A 351 -12.02 -9.54 42.74
CA VAL A 351 -11.11 -10.24 41.83
C VAL A 351 -9.72 -9.59 41.76
N ALA A 352 -9.38 -8.74 42.73
CA ALA A 352 -8.16 -7.93 42.73
C ALA A 352 -6.88 -8.76 42.50
N GLY A 353 -6.75 -9.91 43.16
CA GLY A 353 -5.57 -10.79 42.99
C GLY A 353 -5.41 -11.35 41.57
N ARG A 354 -6.51 -11.59 40.84
CA ARG A 354 -6.46 -12.01 39.43
C ARG A 354 -6.05 -10.84 38.52
N ILE A 355 -6.56 -9.63 38.79
CA ILE A 355 -6.18 -8.41 38.06
C ILE A 355 -4.68 -8.14 38.23
N GLU A 356 -4.17 -8.19 39.47
CA GLU A 356 -2.74 -8.05 39.76
C GLU A 356 -1.90 -9.07 39.01
N LYS A 357 -2.28 -10.36 39.06
CA LYS A 357 -1.57 -11.43 38.36
C LYS A 357 -1.48 -11.16 36.85
N LEU A 358 -2.58 -10.74 36.21
CA LEU A 358 -2.60 -10.39 34.80
C LEU A 358 -1.75 -9.15 34.50
N ALA A 359 -1.82 -8.10 35.33
CA ALA A 359 -1.02 -6.89 35.18
C ALA A 359 0.49 -7.15 35.22
N VAL A 360 0.92 -8.08 36.08
CA VAL A 360 2.33 -8.35 36.35
C VAL A 360 2.93 -9.44 35.44
N SER A 361 2.12 -10.45 35.07
CA SER A 361 2.61 -11.72 34.54
C SER A 361 2.00 -12.16 33.21
N ALA A 362 0.99 -11.46 32.67
CA ALA A 362 0.43 -11.85 31.38
C ALA A 362 1.49 -11.79 30.26
N LYS A 363 1.49 -12.78 29.36
CA LYS A 363 2.43 -12.87 28.24
C LYS A 363 2.18 -11.76 27.21
N ASN A 364 0.92 -11.37 27.03
CA ASN A 364 0.49 -10.30 26.12
C ASN A 364 0.57 -8.92 26.81
N ASP A 365 1.29 -7.98 26.20
CA ASP A 365 1.48 -6.61 26.71
C ASP A 365 0.19 -5.79 26.71
N ALA A 366 -0.72 -6.02 25.75
CA ALA A 366 -2.02 -5.36 25.76
C ALA A 366 -2.87 -5.83 26.95
N ILE A 367 -2.80 -7.11 27.33
CA ILE A 367 -3.51 -7.64 28.49
C ILE A 367 -2.95 -7.04 29.78
N ARG A 368 -1.62 -6.98 29.93
CA ARG A 368 -0.98 -6.33 31.08
C ARG A 368 -1.45 -4.89 31.25
N ARG A 369 -1.45 -4.09 30.18
CA ARG A 369 -1.91 -2.69 30.19
C ARG A 369 -3.39 -2.55 30.56
N LEU A 370 -4.26 -3.39 30.01
CA LEU A 370 -5.68 -3.38 30.33
C LEU A 370 -5.94 -3.78 31.79
N ALA A 371 -5.20 -4.77 32.30
CA ALA A 371 -5.26 -5.17 33.70
C ALA A 371 -4.73 -4.06 34.64
N LEU A 372 -3.69 -3.32 34.25
CA LEU A 372 -3.20 -2.15 34.99
C LEU A 372 -4.27 -1.04 35.09
N VAL A 373 -5.01 -0.75 34.01
CA VAL A 373 -6.14 0.20 34.08
C VAL A 373 -7.20 -0.27 35.06
N ALA A 374 -7.54 -1.56 35.03
CA ALA A 374 -8.51 -2.14 35.96
C ALA A 374 -8.00 -2.11 37.42
N TRP A 375 -6.71 -2.36 37.65
CA TRP A 375 -6.08 -2.31 38.97
C TRP A 375 -6.11 -0.89 39.55
N ILE A 376 -5.65 0.10 38.78
CA ILE A 376 -5.67 1.52 39.21
C ILE A 376 -7.11 1.98 39.49
N THR A 377 -8.09 1.46 38.74
CA THR A 377 -9.51 1.75 39.00
C THR A 377 -10.01 1.08 40.29
N ALA A 378 -9.51 -0.13 40.59
CA ALA A 378 -9.89 -0.91 41.76
C ALA A 378 -9.30 -0.37 43.06
N ASP A 379 -8.05 0.10 43.08
CA ASP A 379 -7.42 0.72 44.26
C ASP A 379 -7.91 2.18 44.45
N GLY A 380 -8.09 2.91 43.35
CA GLY A 380 -8.49 4.31 43.33
C GLY A 380 -7.34 5.31 43.54
N ASN A 381 -6.08 4.88 43.43
CA ASN A 381 -4.90 5.76 43.53
C ASN A 381 -3.71 5.34 42.65
N GLY A 382 -3.63 4.07 42.23
CA GLY A 382 -2.56 3.47 41.45
C GLY A 382 -1.23 3.24 42.19
N ASP A 383 -1.19 3.36 43.52
CA ASP A 383 0.04 3.20 44.32
C ASP A 383 0.62 1.80 44.20
N ASP A 384 -0.21 0.77 44.43
CA ASP A 384 0.21 -0.63 44.39
C ASP A 384 0.60 -1.03 42.96
N ALA A 385 -0.17 -0.58 41.97
CA ALA A 385 0.13 -0.81 40.56
C ALA A 385 1.47 -0.19 40.14
N LEU A 386 1.79 1.03 40.59
CA LEU A 386 3.07 1.68 40.32
C LEU A 386 4.23 0.98 41.03
N LEU A 387 4.03 0.59 42.30
CA LEU A 387 5.04 -0.13 43.08
C LEU A 387 5.41 -1.45 42.37
N ALA A 388 4.40 -2.24 41.98
CA ALA A 388 4.60 -3.47 41.23
C ALA A 388 5.28 -3.22 39.87
N ALA A 389 4.90 -2.15 39.17
CA ALA A 389 5.47 -1.79 37.88
C ALA A 389 6.94 -1.33 37.97
N SER A 390 7.33 -0.69 39.07
CA SER A 390 8.68 -0.15 39.30
C SER A 390 9.76 -1.22 39.45
N THR A 391 9.38 -2.50 39.53
CA THR A 391 10.29 -3.65 39.61
C THR A 391 11.00 -3.99 38.30
N SER A 392 10.50 -3.51 37.15
CA SER A 392 11.09 -3.78 35.84
C SER A 392 10.78 -2.68 34.84
N LYS A 393 11.75 -2.35 33.99
CA LYS A 393 11.56 -1.37 32.91
C LYS A 393 10.37 -1.69 31.99
N ALA A 394 10.16 -2.96 31.68
CA ALA A 394 9.05 -3.37 30.83
C ALA A 394 7.69 -3.12 31.50
N ARG A 395 7.57 -3.40 32.81
CA ARG A 395 6.33 -3.19 33.57
C ARG A 395 6.08 -1.71 33.82
N LEU A 396 7.12 -0.93 34.11
CA LEU A 396 7.00 0.51 34.25
C LEU A 396 6.55 1.17 32.93
N ARG A 397 7.05 0.69 31.79
CA ARG A 397 6.54 1.10 30.48
C ARG A 397 5.06 0.77 30.32
N ASP A 398 4.64 -0.46 30.63
CA ASP A 398 3.24 -0.86 30.54
C ASP A 398 2.34 0.00 31.45
N PHE A 399 2.79 0.35 32.65
CA PHE A 399 2.09 1.29 33.54
C PHE A 399 1.91 2.67 32.91
N LEU A 400 3.00 3.26 32.41
CA LEU A 400 2.94 4.59 31.78
C LEU A 400 2.05 4.61 30.54
N ASP A 401 2.11 3.57 29.71
CA ASP A 401 1.24 3.39 28.53
C ASP A 401 -0.24 3.16 28.90
N ALA A 402 -0.54 2.69 30.12
CA ALA A 402 -1.89 2.48 30.60
C ALA A 402 -2.56 3.77 31.09
N VAL A 403 -1.80 4.77 31.55
CA VAL A 403 -2.31 6.04 32.11
C VAL A 403 -3.33 6.75 31.19
N PRO A 404 -3.08 6.91 29.87
CA PRO A 404 -4.03 7.59 28.99
C PRO A 404 -5.40 6.88 28.88
N ALA A 405 -5.43 5.56 29.08
CA ALA A 405 -6.62 4.72 28.94
C ALA A 405 -7.53 4.73 30.19
N ILE A 406 -7.12 5.39 31.27
CA ILE A 406 -7.94 5.56 32.48
C ILE A 406 -9.06 6.56 32.19
N ALA A 407 -10.32 6.07 32.22
CA ALA A 407 -11.49 6.87 31.89
C ALA A 407 -11.87 7.88 32.98
N ASN A 408 -11.60 7.57 34.26
CA ASN A 408 -11.89 8.47 35.37
C ASN A 408 -10.87 9.61 35.41
N THR A 409 -11.29 10.82 35.06
CA THR A 409 -10.42 12.00 34.95
C THR A 409 -9.86 12.47 36.29
N LYS A 410 -10.61 12.32 37.39
CA LYS A 410 -10.15 12.67 38.75
C LYS A 410 -9.03 11.73 39.18
N LEU A 411 -9.24 10.43 39.01
CA LEU A 411 -8.24 9.40 39.29
C LEU A 411 -6.98 9.58 38.43
N ARG A 412 -7.15 9.81 37.12
CA ARG A 412 -6.03 10.08 36.22
C ARG A 412 -5.26 11.36 36.61
N SER A 413 -5.95 12.40 37.10
CA SER A 413 -5.30 13.62 37.62
C SER A 413 -4.41 13.36 38.83
N GLN A 414 -4.82 12.45 39.73
CA GLN A 414 -4.04 12.09 40.93
C GLN A 414 -2.72 11.39 40.59
N LEU A 415 -2.61 10.78 39.42
CA LEU A 415 -1.37 10.17 38.94
C LEU A 415 -0.29 11.18 38.54
N TYR A 416 -0.61 12.49 38.51
CA TYR A 416 0.37 13.53 38.15
C TYR A 416 1.64 13.46 39.02
N GLU A 417 1.47 13.46 40.34
CA GLU A 417 2.57 13.45 41.31
C GLU A 417 3.41 12.16 41.24
N LYS A 418 2.84 11.10 40.65
CA LYS A 418 3.49 9.79 40.47
C LYS A 418 4.27 9.71 39.15
N VAL A 419 3.74 10.32 38.09
CA VAL A 419 4.33 10.27 36.75
C VAL A 419 5.37 11.36 36.55
N GLN A 420 5.20 12.53 37.18
CA GLN A 420 6.11 13.68 37.03
C GLN A 420 7.58 13.32 37.34
N PRO A 421 7.92 12.64 38.46
CA PRO A 421 9.31 12.31 38.76
C PRO A 421 9.94 11.39 37.70
N LEU A 422 9.13 10.50 37.11
CA LEU A 422 9.57 9.54 36.08
C LEU A 422 10.02 10.19 34.78
N THR A 423 9.69 11.47 34.56
CA THR A 423 10.17 12.25 33.41
C THR A 423 11.64 12.63 33.53
N VAL A 424 12.20 12.59 34.74
CA VAL A 424 13.59 12.98 35.04
C VAL A 424 14.40 11.80 35.57
N ASP A 425 13.84 11.05 36.52
CA ASP A 425 14.54 10.01 37.27
C ASP A 425 13.75 8.69 37.26
N LEU A 426 14.45 7.56 37.23
CA LEU A 426 13.83 6.25 37.38
C LEU A 426 13.89 5.79 38.84
N PRO A 427 12.96 4.92 39.29
CA PRO A 427 13.05 4.30 40.60
C PRO A 427 14.44 3.68 40.83
N SER A 428 14.99 3.79 42.04
CA SER A 428 16.35 3.35 42.38
C SER A 428 16.63 1.88 42.08
N ALA A 429 15.59 1.04 42.09
CA ALA A 429 15.66 -0.37 41.70
C ALA A 429 15.96 -0.59 40.20
N LEU A 430 15.80 0.43 39.36
CA LEU A 430 16.03 0.38 37.92
C LEU A 430 17.30 1.12 37.53
N LYS A 431 18.08 0.53 36.61
CA LYS A 431 19.26 1.21 36.04
C LYS A 431 18.83 2.48 35.32
N ALA A 432 19.48 3.60 35.65
CA ALA A 432 19.32 4.87 34.97
C ALA A 432 19.43 4.70 33.45
N GLU A 433 18.60 5.43 32.71
CA GLU A 433 18.72 5.55 31.25
C GLU A 433 19.51 6.82 30.94
N GLN A 434 20.44 6.72 29.99
CA GLN A 434 20.99 7.94 29.43
C GLN A 434 19.82 8.71 28.82
N SER A 435 19.70 10.00 29.18
CA SER A 435 18.75 10.90 28.54
C SER A 435 18.84 10.74 27.02
N GLY A 436 17.69 10.73 26.33
CA GLY A 436 17.63 10.79 24.87
C GLY A 436 18.14 12.15 24.41
N SER A 437 19.46 12.37 24.51
CA SER A 437 20.14 13.67 24.37
C SER A 437 21.00 13.74 23.10
N ALA A 438 21.24 12.63 22.41
CA ALA A 438 21.66 12.72 21.02
C ALA A 438 20.42 13.01 20.17
N LEU A 439 20.46 14.10 19.39
CA LEU A 439 19.55 14.36 18.28
C LEU A 439 19.12 13.01 17.67
N GLU A 440 17.84 12.65 17.71
CA GLU A 440 17.34 11.54 16.90
C GLU A 440 17.60 11.91 15.44
N GLN A 441 18.79 11.54 14.95
CA GLN A 441 19.17 11.73 13.58
C GLN A 441 18.62 10.52 12.84
N GLN A 442 17.62 10.73 11.98
CA GLN A 442 17.10 9.64 11.16
C GLN A 442 18.22 8.98 10.37
N GLY A 443 18.18 7.65 10.32
CA GLY A 443 19.24 6.81 9.75
C GLY A 443 19.92 5.95 10.80
N ILE A 444 21.04 5.35 10.44
CA ILE A 444 21.83 4.46 11.28
C ILE A 444 23.31 4.80 11.12
N LYS A 445 24.07 4.77 12.21
CA LYS A 445 25.52 4.98 12.15
C LYS A 445 26.13 3.78 11.44
N VAL A 446 27.08 4.00 10.54
CA VAL A 446 27.89 2.94 9.92
C VAL A 446 29.37 3.21 10.21
N ASP A 447 30.06 2.18 10.67
CA ASP A 447 31.52 2.11 10.79
C ASP A 447 32.05 1.16 9.71
N TYR A 448 33.07 1.58 8.97
CA TYR A 448 33.74 0.82 7.91
C TYR A 448 35.11 0.34 8.39
N PHE A 449 35.41 -0.94 8.18
CA PHE A 449 36.65 -1.59 8.58
C PHE A 449 37.34 -2.23 7.38
N PHE A 450 38.66 -2.17 7.37
CA PHE A 450 39.50 -2.80 6.35
C PHE A 450 40.89 -3.15 6.92
N PRO A 451 41.43 -4.35 6.63
CA PRO A 451 40.74 -5.48 5.99
C PRO A 451 39.68 -6.11 6.93
N SER A 452 38.82 -7.00 6.43
CA SER A 452 37.86 -7.76 7.26
C SER A 452 38.58 -8.83 8.11
N ALA A 453 37.98 -9.21 9.24
CA ALA A 453 38.55 -10.19 10.19
C ALA A 453 38.04 -11.63 9.97
N GLY A 454 37.47 -11.94 8.79
CA GLY A 454 36.91 -13.25 8.46
C GLY A 454 35.63 -13.66 9.21
N ASN A 455 35.15 -12.83 10.14
CA ASN A 455 33.85 -12.92 10.80
C ASN A 455 33.38 -11.52 11.23
N VAL A 456 32.11 -11.42 11.63
CA VAL A 456 31.50 -10.14 12.03
C VAL A 456 30.81 -10.19 13.38
N ALA A 457 31.34 -10.96 14.32
CA ALA A 457 30.94 -10.82 15.72
C ALA A 457 31.17 -9.36 16.20
N ILE A 458 30.30 -8.88 17.09
CA ILE A 458 30.40 -7.52 17.63
C ILE A 458 31.75 -7.34 18.35
N GLU A 459 32.19 -8.37 19.06
CA GLU A 459 33.45 -8.41 19.80
C GLU A 459 34.64 -8.28 18.86
N THR A 460 34.61 -8.98 17.71
CA THR A 460 35.64 -8.90 16.67
C THR A 460 35.75 -7.48 16.10
N LEU A 461 34.62 -6.90 15.67
CA LEU A 461 34.64 -5.54 15.11
C LEU A 461 34.87 -4.45 16.17
N ALA A 462 34.63 -4.74 17.45
CA ALA A 462 34.96 -3.83 18.55
C ALA A 462 36.47 -3.79 18.84
N ALA A 463 37.20 -4.87 18.59
CA ALA A 463 38.66 -4.92 18.68
C ALA A 463 39.37 -4.25 17.48
N MET A 464 38.63 -3.88 16.43
CA MET A 464 39.15 -3.23 15.23
C MET A 464 38.94 -1.71 15.28
N THR A 465 39.83 -0.97 14.62
CA THR A 465 39.67 0.48 14.42
C THR A 465 38.93 0.78 13.11
N PRO A 466 37.79 1.50 13.12
CA PRO A 466 37.12 1.92 11.89
C PRO A 466 38.02 2.84 11.05
N LYS A 467 38.06 2.62 9.73
CA LYS A 467 38.76 3.48 8.76
C LYS A 467 37.89 4.66 8.30
N ALA A 468 36.57 4.54 8.41
CA ALA A 468 35.63 5.63 8.15
C ALA A 468 34.31 5.39 8.92
N SER A 469 33.62 6.46 9.31
CA SER A 469 32.31 6.38 9.95
C SER A 469 31.36 7.46 9.44
N GLY A 470 30.06 7.24 9.58
CA GLY A 470 29.04 8.26 9.30
C GLY A 470 27.63 7.77 9.56
N VAL A 471 26.62 8.49 9.08
CA VAL A 471 25.20 8.12 9.21
C VAL A 471 24.60 7.91 7.85
N VAL A 472 23.88 6.80 7.67
CA VAL A 472 23.26 6.40 6.41
C VAL A 472 21.76 6.14 6.59
N PRO A 473 20.93 6.37 5.57
CA PRO A 473 19.47 6.24 5.70
C PRO A 473 18.99 4.79 5.74
N ALA A 474 19.83 3.81 5.38
CA ALA A 474 19.46 2.40 5.29
C ALA A 474 20.65 1.48 5.56
N ILE A 475 20.35 0.25 5.97
CA ILE A 475 21.34 -0.82 6.20
C ILE A 475 21.55 -1.54 4.87
N ILE A 476 22.52 -1.08 4.10
CA ILE A 476 22.87 -1.60 2.77
C ILE A 476 24.37 -1.71 2.63
N LYS A 477 24.85 -2.59 1.76
CA LYS A 477 26.28 -2.75 1.46
C LYS A 477 26.94 -1.46 0.97
N ASN A 478 26.30 -0.77 0.03
CA ASN A 478 26.85 0.38 -0.66
C ASN A 478 26.64 1.65 0.16
N VAL A 479 27.58 1.93 1.06
CA VAL A 479 27.60 3.15 1.87
C VAL A 479 28.75 4.07 1.44
N PRO A 480 28.62 5.41 1.55
CA PRO A 480 29.70 6.35 1.20
C PRO A 480 31.04 6.11 1.94
N GLN A 481 30.96 5.47 3.10
CA GLN A 481 32.10 5.12 3.96
C GLN A 481 32.89 3.91 3.43
N LYS A 482 32.30 3.03 2.61
CA LYS A 482 32.98 1.87 2.00
C LYS A 482 34.00 2.38 0.98
N LYS A 483 35.28 2.03 1.16
CA LYS A 483 36.39 2.49 0.30
C LYS A 483 37.01 1.40 -0.59
N GLN A 484 36.84 0.14 -0.22
CA GLN A 484 37.38 -1.01 -0.95
C GLN A 484 36.23 -1.92 -1.37
N ASN A 485 36.38 -2.61 -2.51
CA ASN A 485 35.34 -3.49 -3.04
C ASN A 485 35.22 -4.80 -2.26
N ASP A 486 36.36 -5.37 -1.86
CA ASP A 486 36.45 -6.67 -1.16
C ASP A 486 37.21 -6.53 0.16
N LYS A 487 37.18 -7.60 0.97
CA LYS A 487 37.90 -7.72 2.25
C LYS A 487 37.56 -6.58 3.21
N PHE A 488 36.29 -6.20 3.29
CA PHE A 488 35.84 -5.12 4.17
C PHE A 488 34.76 -5.60 5.14
N ALA A 489 34.57 -4.86 6.23
CA ALA A 489 33.44 -5.06 7.12
C ALA A 489 32.70 -3.74 7.39
N LEU A 490 31.42 -3.84 7.67
CA LEU A 490 30.53 -2.76 8.07
C LEU A 490 29.87 -3.11 9.40
N ARG A 491 29.82 -2.14 10.31
CA ARG A 491 29.00 -2.19 11.52
C ARG A 491 28.00 -1.05 11.51
N PHE A 492 26.73 -1.40 11.46
CA PHE A 492 25.61 -0.48 11.61
C PHE A 492 25.18 -0.43 13.08
N THR A 493 25.02 0.75 13.65
CA THR A 493 24.63 0.95 15.05
C THR A 493 23.62 2.08 15.17
N GLY A 494 22.49 1.81 15.82
CA GLY A 494 21.45 2.80 16.05
C GLY A 494 20.27 2.19 16.82
N SER A 495 19.09 2.74 16.61
CA SER A 495 17.84 2.25 17.16
C SER A 495 16.85 1.96 16.03
N ILE A 496 16.03 0.92 16.21
CA ILE A 496 14.90 0.59 15.35
C ILE A 496 13.58 0.90 16.06
N HIS A 497 12.73 1.73 15.45
CA HIS A 497 11.41 2.07 15.96
C HIS A 497 10.36 1.05 15.53
N ILE A 498 9.78 0.38 16.52
CA ILE A 498 8.76 -0.65 16.40
C ILE A 498 7.38 0.02 16.47
N PRO A 499 6.59 0.00 15.37
CA PRO A 499 5.33 0.75 15.30
C PRO A 499 4.21 0.14 16.16
N LYS A 500 4.28 -1.17 16.40
CA LYS A 500 3.28 -1.91 17.17
C LYS A 500 3.94 -3.07 17.88
N SER A 501 3.63 -3.25 19.17
CA SER A 501 4.12 -4.41 19.93
C SER A 501 3.74 -5.72 19.25
N GLY A 502 4.65 -6.68 19.25
CA GLY A 502 4.37 -8.05 18.83
C GLY A 502 5.60 -8.78 18.30
N ARG A 503 5.35 -9.88 17.58
CA ARG A 503 6.40 -10.72 17.01
C ARG A 503 6.94 -10.13 15.71
N TYR A 504 8.22 -9.78 15.72
CA TYR A 504 8.97 -9.35 14.54
C TYR A 504 9.88 -10.48 14.05
N VAL A 505 10.01 -10.61 12.73
CA VAL A 505 10.98 -11.50 12.10
C VAL A 505 11.94 -10.64 11.29
N PHE A 506 13.23 -10.74 11.60
CA PHE A 506 14.32 -10.10 10.88
C PHE A 506 14.94 -11.09 9.92
N PHE A 507 15.35 -10.61 8.76
CA PHE A 507 15.97 -11.40 7.69
C PHE A 507 17.27 -10.73 7.29
N ALA A 508 18.37 -11.48 7.31
CA ALA A 508 19.67 -11.06 6.81
C ALA A 508 19.98 -11.90 5.58
N ASN A 509 20.08 -11.26 4.41
CA ASN A 509 20.54 -11.90 3.19
C ASN A 509 21.89 -11.27 2.82
N SER A 510 22.97 -12.05 2.95
CA SER A 510 24.33 -11.58 2.70
C SER A 510 25.17 -12.58 1.92
N ASP A 511 26.06 -12.04 1.10
CA ASP A 511 27.23 -12.72 0.54
C ASP A 511 28.35 -12.53 1.58
N ASP A 512 28.95 -13.63 2.02
CA ASP A 512 29.67 -13.77 3.28
C ASP A 512 28.82 -13.35 4.51
N GLY A 513 29.49 -13.01 5.61
CA GLY A 513 28.87 -13.02 6.92
C GLY A 513 28.07 -11.78 7.26
N SER A 514 26.91 -11.96 7.88
CA SER A 514 26.18 -10.91 8.57
C SER A 514 25.53 -11.36 9.88
N ARG A 515 25.33 -10.44 10.82
CA ARG A 515 24.56 -10.68 12.05
C ARG A 515 23.62 -9.53 12.35
N ILE A 516 22.47 -9.83 12.94
CA ILE A 516 21.50 -8.84 13.43
C ILE A 516 21.31 -9.03 14.93
N TYR A 517 21.53 -7.96 15.68
CA TYR A 517 21.31 -7.89 17.11
C TYR A 517 20.24 -6.85 17.41
N VAL A 518 19.27 -7.21 18.24
CA VAL A 518 18.25 -6.28 18.76
C VAL A 518 18.37 -6.26 20.29
N GLY A 519 18.65 -5.09 20.85
CA GLY A 519 19.12 -4.97 22.23
C GLY A 519 20.45 -5.71 22.41
N LYS A 520 20.52 -6.60 23.40
CA LYS A 520 21.68 -7.49 23.64
C LYS A 520 21.57 -8.86 22.97
N LYS A 521 20.45 -9.15 22.30
CA LYS A 521 20.15 -10.49 21.77
C LYS A 521 20.58 -10.59 20.31
N LEU A 522 21.37 -11.61 19.99
CA LEU A 522 21.61 -12.06 18.61
C LEU A 522 20.31 -12.66 18.06
N VAL A 523 19.71 -12.01 17.08
CA VAL A 523 18.44 -12.43 16.47
C VAL A 523 18.68 -13.23 15.20
N VAL A 524 19.61 -12.78 14.35
CA VAL A 524 19.99 -13.49 13.11
C VAL A 524 21.50 -13.67 13.11
N ASN A 525 21.94 -14.92 12.92
CA ASN A 525 23.33 -15.25 12.67
C ASN A 525 23.44 -15.85 11.26
N ASN A 526 24.05 -15.10 10.35
CA ASN A 526 24.38 -15.49 8.99
C ASN A 526 25.87 -15.24 8.75
N ASP A 527 26.71 -15.51 9.75
CA ASP A 527 28.14 -15.23 9.71
C ASP A 527 28.93 -16.39 9.07
N GLY A 528 30.12 -16.10 8.56
CA GLY A 528 30.98 -17.05 7.84
C GLY A 528 31.09 -16.77 6.34
N LEU A 529 31.95 -17.54 5.65
CA LEU A 529 32.17 -17.43 4.21
C LEU A 529 31.11 -18.25 3.46
N HIS A 530 30.31 -17.60 2.61
CA HIS A 530 29.27 -18.25 1.82
C HIS A 530 28.71 -17.31 0.76
N GLY A 531 28.14 -17.84 -0.32
CA GLY A 531 27.38 -17.05 -1.30
C GLY A 531 26.18 -16.29 -0.68
N MET A 532 25.49 -15.46 -1.47
CA MET A 532 24.23 -14.81 -1.05
C MET A 532 23.19 -15.80 -0.48
N VAL A 533 23.05 -15.82 0.84
CA VAL A 533 22.11 -16.68 1.56
C VAL A 533 21.30 -15.85 2.55
N GLU A 534 19.98 -16.10 2.61
CA GLU A 534 19.11 -15.47 3.61
C GLU A 534 18.91 -16.36 4.85
N LYS A 535 19.19 -15.79 6.03
CA LYS A 535 18.78 -16.34 7.32
C LYS A 535 17.77 -15.41 7.97
N SER A 536 16.98 -15.97 8.89
CA SER A 536 15.99 -15.19 9.62
C SER A 536 15.90 -15.60 11.07
N GLY A 537 15.36 -14.70 11.89
CA GLY A 537 15.19 -14.90 13.32
C GLY A 537 14.07 -14.04 13.84
N ALA A 538 13.37 -14.53 14.87
CA ALA A 538 12.20 -13.87 15.41
C ALA A 538 12.44 -13.38 16.84
N ILE A 539 11.89 -12.21 17.16
CA ILE A 539 11.93 -11.61 18.49
C ILE A 539 10.60 -10.88 18.77
N ASN A 540 10.10 -10.98 19.99
CA ASN A 540 8.97 -10.17 20.43
C ASN A 540 9.49 -8.82 20.90
N LEU A 541 8.94 -7.74 20.35
CA LEU A 541 9.35 -6.38 20.66
C LEU A 541 8.13 -5.56 21.06
N PRO A 542 8.20 -4.81 22.18
CA PRO A 542 7.26 -3.72 22.47
C PRO A 542 7.28 -2.66 21.36
N ALA A 543 6.18 -1.92 21.21
CA ALA A 543 6.21 -0.66 20.47
C ALA A 543 7.24 0.30 21.08
N GLY A 544 7.79 1.21 20.29
CA GLY A 544 8.87 2.10 20.70
C GLY A 544 10.21 1.70 20.08
N ALA A 545 11.30 2.37 20.44
CA ALA A 545 12.59 2.14 19.80
C ALA A 545 13.50 1.20 20.59
N HIS A 546 14.22 0.36 19.86
CA HIS A 546 15.08 -0.69 20.39
C HIS A 546 16.48 -0.57 19.81
N PRO A 547 17.56 -0.78 20.59
CA PRO A 547 18.91 -0.80 20.02
C PRO A 547 19.01 -1.83 18.89
N LEU A 548 19.62 -1.44 17.77
CA LEU A 548 19.86 -2.28 16.62
C LEU A 548 21.34 -2.22 16.26
N VAL A 549 21.97 -3.39 16.20
CA VAL A 549 23.30 -3.54 15.60
C VAL A 549 23.21 -4.55 14.46
N VAL A 550 23.70 -4.17 13.29
CA VAL A 550 23.88 -5.09 12.16
C VAL A 550 25.33 -5.08 11.77
N THR A 551 25.93 -6.25 11.65
CA THR A 551 27.31 -6.39 11.20
C THR A 551 27.33 -7.18 9.89
N TYR A 552 28.27 -6.86 9.01
CA TYR A 552 28.40 -7.47 7.69
C TYR A 552 29.86 -7.43 7.22
N PHE A 553 30.35 -8.47 6.57
CA PHE A 553 31.64 -8.44 5.88
C PHE A 553 31.56 -9.14 4.54
N ASP A 554 32.55 -8.83 3.74
CA ASP A 554 32.84 -9.46 2.47
C ASP A 554 34.34 -9.75 2.39
N ASN A 555 34.73 -10.88 1.81
CA ASN A 555 36.10 -11.33 1.68
C ASN A 555 36.52 -11.66 0.23
N GLY A 556 35.71 -11.25 -0.74
CA GLY A 556 35.96 -11.37 -2.18
C GLY A 556 34.95 -12.26 -2.91
N GLY A 557 34.79 -12.05 -4.23
CA GLY A 557 33.79 -12.73 -5.06
C GLY A 557 32.63 -11.81 -5.39
N SER A 558 31.40 -12.34 -5.44
CA SER A 558 30.20 -11.52 -5.45
C SER A 558 29.93 -10.95 -4.05
N ASP A 559 29.26 -9.80 -3.97
CA ASP A 559 29.05 -9.11 -2.69
C ASP A 559 27.60 -8.59 -2.53
N GLY A 560 26.98 -8.79 -1.36
CA GLY A 560 25.59 -8.38 -1.15
C GLY A 560 25.17 -8.30 0.31
N LEU A 561 24.31 -7.34 0.62
CA LEU A 561 23.64 -7.20 1.92
C LEU A 561 22.23 -6.66 1.73
N ARG A 562 21.22 -7.41 2.19
CA ARG A 562 19.82 -6.98 2.28
C ARG A 562 19.25 -7.35 3.64
N ILE A 563 18.86 -6.33 4.41
CA ILE A 563 18.19 -6.51 5.69
C ILE A 563 16.70 -6.21 5.54
N ASN A 564 15.86 -7.20 5.82
CA ASN A 564 14.41 -7.08 5.81
C ASN A 564 13.82 -7.39 7.19
N TRP A 565 12.59 -6.95 7.39
CA TRP A 565 11.80 -7.27 8.57
C TRP A 565 10.33 -7.47 8.23
N ARG A 566 9.63 -8.20 9.09
CA ARG A 566 8.18 -8.42 9.06
C ARG A 566 7.63 -8.25 10.47
N GLY A 567 6.48 -7.61 10.63
CA GLY A 567 5.88 -7.34 11.93
C GLY A 567 4.35 -7.35 11.89
N PRO A 568 3.69 -7.15 13.04
CA PRO A 568 2.23 -7.05 13.12
C PRO A 568 1.70 -5.94 12.22
N GLY A 569 0.89 -6.30 11.22
CA GLY A 569 0.27 -5.35 10.30
C GLY A 569 1.08 -5.02 9.03
N PHE A 570 2.21 -5.68 8.76
CA PHE A 570 2.91 -5.54 7.48
C PHE A 570 3.75 -6.78 7.08
N GLY A 571 3.84 -7.04 5.76
CA GLY A 571 4.63 -8.14 5.18
C GLY A 571 6.15 -7.92 5.20
N LYS A 572 6.92 -8.89 4.71
CA LYS A 572 8.40 -8.76 4.63
C LYS A 572 8.77 -7.57 3.73
N ARG A 573 9.54 -6.63 4.27
CA ARG A 573 10.01 -5.43 3.55
C ARG A 573 11.36 -4.96 4.10
N PRO A 574 12.09 -4.06 3.42
CA PRO A 574 13.25 -3.40 4.00
C PRO A 574 12.87 -2.61 5.26
N ILE A 575 13.82 -2.43 6.18
CA ILE A 575 13.62 -1.52 7.33
C ILE A 575 13.60 -0.08 6.79
N PRO A 576 12.48 0.66 6.91
CA PRO A 576 12.39 2.01 6.37
C PRO A 576 13.25 2.98 7.20
N THR A 577 13.81 4.01 6.56
CA THR A 577 14.62 5.04 7.24
C THR A 577 13.86 5.71 8.39
N THR A 578 12.53 5.86 8.26
CA THR A 578 11.66 6.40 9.31
C THR A 578 11.59 5.52 10.56
N SER A 579 12.02 4.25 10.45
CA SER A 579 12.15 3.33 11.57
C SER A 579 13.58 3.22 12.07
N LEU A 580 14.54 4.00 11.57
CA LEU A 580 15.93 4.00 12.02
C LEU A 580 16.32 5.37 12.59
N SER A 581 16.99 5.37 13.75
CA SER A 581 17.58 6.58 14.32
C SER A 581 18.99 6.31 14.88
N VAL A 582 19.84 7.34 14.81
CA VAL A 582 21.10 7.43 15.54
C VAL A 582 20.83 8.26 16.79
N GLY A 583 20.96 7.63 17.95
CA GLY A 583 20.49 8.16 19.23
C GLY A 583 19.68 7.11 19.99
N GLY A 584 19.66 7.21 21.33
CA GLY A 584 18.94 6.25 22.17
C GLY A 584 17.45 6.19 21.79
N GLY A 585 16.90 4.99 21.68
CA GLY A 585 15.46 4.82 21.41
C GLY A 585 14.59 5.46 22.51
N GLU A 586 13.27 5.57 22.25
CA GLU A 586 12.26 6.04 23.21
C GLU A 586 12.52 5.43 24.59
N THR A 587 13.00 6.31 25.47
CA THR A 587 13.34 5.99 26.85
C THR A 587 12.07 5.91 27.69
N LEU A 588 12.16 5.33 28.88
CA LEU A 588 11.07 5.41 29.85
C LEU A 588 10.70 6.85 30.21
N HIS A 589 11.66 7.78 30.14
CA HIS A 589 11.40 9.21 30.29
C HIS A 589 10.53 9.77 29.17
N ASP A 590 10.75 9.37 27.91
CA ASP A 590 9.90 9.78 26.78
C ASP A 590 8.47 9.26 26.94
N VAL A 591 8.30 8.01 27.38
CA VAL A 591 6.98 7.43 27.68
C VAL A 591 6.32 8.14 28.85
N ALA A 592 7.08 8.47 29.91
CA ALA A 592 6.59 9.21 31.06
C ALA A 592 6.13 10.62 30.67
N ILE A 593 6.87 11.32 29.80
CA ILE A 593 6.48 12.63 29.25
C ILE A 593 5.16 12.52 28.48
N GLY A 594 4.99 11.46 27.67
CA GLY A 594 3.74 11.18 26.96
C GLY A 594 2.57 10.91 27.91
N ALA A 595 2.79 10.09 28.94
CA ALA A 595 1.79 9.82 29.98
C ALA A 595 1.40 11.09 30.74
N LEU A 596 2.37 11.90 31.16
CA LEU A 596 2.16 13.19 31.83
C LEU A 596 1.30 14.14 30.99
N ALA A 597 1.53 14.18 29.68
CA ALA A 597 0.76 15.01 28.74
C ALA A 597 -0.71 14.59 28.65
N SER A 598 -1.02 13.30 28.85
CA SER A 598 -2.39 12.77 28.80
C SER A 598 -3.23 13.08 30.04
N ILE A 599 -2.58 13.46 31.14
CA ILE A 599 -3.23 13.84 32.40
C ILE A 599 -3.82 15.23 32.23
N SER A 600 -5.12 15.41 32.52
CA SER A 600 -5.80 16.71 32.45
C SER A 600 -5.49 17.58 33.68
N GLY A 601 -5.44 18.92 33.51
CA GLY A 601 -5.11 19.86 34.59
C GLY A 601 -3.60 20.06 34.78
N HIS A 602 -3.15 20.75 35.82
CA HIS A 602 -1.72 20.98 36.12
C HIS A 602 -0.93 21.75 35.04
N ASP A 603 -1.61 22.51 34.17
CA ASP A 603 -1.01 23.12 32.97
C ASP A 603 0.25 23.96 33.26
N ALA A 604 0.20 24.86 34.24
CA ALA A 604 1.36 25.69 34.59
C ALA A 604 2.56 24.87 35.07
N ARG A 605 2.32 23.80 35.85
CA ARG A 605 3.37 22.89 36.33
C ARG A 605 3.95 22.06 35.19
N LYS A 606 3.11 21.48 34.32
CA LYS A 606 3.57 20.78 33.12
C LYS A 606 4.42 21.66 32.23
N VAL A 607 4.03 22.93 32.06
CA VAL A 607 4.81 23.87 31.26
C VAL A 607 6.20 24.05 31.86
N ALA A 608 6.29 24.30 33.16
CA ALA A 608 7.57 24.44 33.85
C ALA A 608 8.44 23.17 33.77
N ASP A 609 7.86 22.00 34.08
CA ASP A 609 8.55 20.70 34.05
C ASP A 609 9.11 20.39 32.65
N LEU A 610 8.28 20.52 31.61
CA LEU A 610 8.67 20.22 30.23
C LEU A 610 9.59 21.30 29.64
N ALA A 611 9.44 22.57 30.02
CA ALA A 611 10.35 23.64 29.64
C ALA A 611 11.75 23.42 30.21
N ALA A 612 11.86 22.96 31.46
CA ALA A 612 13.12 22.61 32.08
C ALA A 612 13.85 21.49 31.32
N LEU A 613 13.13 20.45 30.86
CA LEU A 613 13.68 19.39 30.02
C LEU A 613 14.21 19.92 28.68
N ILE A 614 13.46 20.83 28.03
CA ILE A 614 13.87 21.45 26.78
C ILE A 614 15.15 22.26 26.95
N LYS A 615 15.21 23.07 28.01
CA LYS A 615 16.39 23.89 28.37
C LYS A 615 17.61 23.02 28.66
N ALA A 616 17.43 21.92 29.39
CA ALA A 616 18.49 20.97 29.71
C ALA A 616 18.92 20.10 28.51
N GLY A 617 18.19 20.13 27.39
CA GLY A 617 18.50 19.30 26.24
C GLY A 617 18.15 17.83 26.38
N ARG A 618 17.29 17.49 27.34
CA ARG A 618 16.87 16.11 27.63
C ARG A 618 15.52 15.82 26.97
N ASN A 619 15.43 14.74 26.19
CA ASN A 619 14.15 14.23 25.67
C ASN A 619 13.32 15.31 24.93
N ARG A 620 14.00 16.26 24.27
CA ARG A 620 13.41 17.46 23.63
C ARG A 620 12.22 17.14 22.72
N PRO A 621 12.28 16.13 21.82
CA PRO A 621 11.16 15.82 20.94
C PRO A 621 9.89 15.43 21.70
N ALA A 622 10.00 14.61 22.75
CA ALA A 622 8.87 14.20 23.57
C ALA A 622 8.30 15.40 24.36
N ALA A 623 9.17 16.21 24.97
CA ALA A 623 8.75 17.39 25.74
C ALA A 623 8.03 18.43 24.87
N ILE A 624 8.56 18.73 23.67
CA ILE A 624 7.92 19.65 22.71
C ILE A 624 6.55 19.10 22.29
N ARG A 625 6.45 17.80 21.99
CA ARG A 625 5.19 17.16 21.59
C ARG A 625 4.14 17.21 22.71
N ALA A 626 4.56 16.98 23.95
CA ALA A 626 3.71 17.08 25.14
C ALA A 626 3.19 18.52 25.35
N LEU A 627 4.06 19.52 25.23
CA LEU A 627 3.70 20.93 25.36
C LEU A 627 2.68 21.40 24.32
N ARG A 628 2.69 20.84 23.10
CA ARG A 628 1.66 21.14 22.08
C ARG A 628 0.24 20.79 22.54
N GLY A 629 0.09 19.87 23.48
CA GLY A 629 -1.19 19.49 24.07
C GLY A 629 -1.68 20.44 25.17
N VAL A 630 -0.81 21.32 25.70
CA VAL A 630 -1.16 22.26 26.77
C VAL A 630 -1.67 23.57 26.19
N PRO A 631 -2.89 24.04 26.51
CA PRO A 631 -3.43 25.28 25.95
C PRO A 631 -2.53 26.49 26.22
N VAL A 632 -2.04 27.14 25.15
CA VAL A 632 -1.09 28.27 25.23
C VAL A 632 -1.58 29.42 26.12
N LYS A 633 -2.90 29.62 26.23
CA LYS A 633 -3.51 30.61 27.14
C LYS A 633 -3.15 30.37 28.62
N ASN A 634 -2.93 29.13 29.02
CA ASN A 634 -2.64 28.72 30.40
C ASN A 634 -1.14 28.72 30.74
N TRP A 635 -0.27 29.10 29.81
CA TRP A 635 1.17 29.12 30.03
C TRP A 635 1.61 30.34 30.85
N PRO A 636 2.51 30.17 31.84
CA PRO A 636 3.14 31.29 32.54
C PRO A 636 3.92 32.17 31.54
N ALA A 637 3.73 33.49 31.61
CA ALA A 637 4.37 34.43 30.67
C ALA A 637 5.92 34.37 30.72
N THR A 638 6.48 34.02 31.88
CA THR A 638 7.92 33.87 32.12
C THR A 638 8.56 32.72 31.33
N GLU A 639 7.79 31.68 31.01
CA GLU A 639 8.30 30.48 30.30
C GLU A 639 8.30 30.65 28.78
N ILE A 640 7.50 31.57 28.24
CA ILE A 640 7.25 31.68 26.80
C ILE A 640 8.52 32.06 26.03
N GLY A 641 9.22 33.11 26.48
CA GLY A 641 10.46 33.59 25.84
C GLY A 641 11.57 32.53 25.82
N PRO A 642 11.97 31.98 26.98
CA PRO A 642 13.02 30.96 27.07
C PRO A 642 12.73 29.70 26.25
N VAL A 643 11.48 29.22 26.23
CA VAL A 643 11.10 28.05 25.42
C VAL A 643 11.21 28.36 23.93
N VAL A 644 10.71 29.52 23.49
CA VAL A 644 10.83 29.97 22.10
C VAL A 644 12.30 30.03 21.65
N ASP A 645 13.18 30.63 22.44
CA ASP A 645 14.59 30.75 22.07
C ASP A 645 15.30 29.40 22.03
N ASN A 646 15.03 28.51 22.98
CA ASN A 646 15.56 27.14 22.94
C ASN A 646 15.09 26.38 21.70
N MET A 647 13.82 26.54 21.30
CA MET A 647 13.28 25.90 20.09
C MET A 647 13.90 26.45 18.82
N VAL A 648 14.09 27.77 18.72
CA VAL A 648 14.77 28.38 17.57
C VAL A 648 16.24 27.95 17.52
N GLY A 649 16.92 27.89 18.66
CA GLY A 649 18.29 27.34 18.77
C GLY A 649 18.36 25.88 18.32
N TYR A 650 17.43 25.05 18.80
CA TYR A 650 17.29 23.65 18.41
C TYR A 650 17.08 23.48 16.90
N LEU A 651 16.16 24.25 16.30
CA LEU A 651 15.90 24.25 14.86
C LEU A 651 17.10 24.76 14.05
N SER A 652 17.82 25.75 14.57
CA SER A 652 19.01 26.32 13.91
C SER A 652 20.16 25.33 13.87
N GLY A 653 20.38 24.58 14.95
CA GLY A 653 21.40 23.52 15.04
C GLY A 653 21.07 22.27 14.24
N MET A 654 19.81 22.08 13.83
CA MET A 654 19.40 20.94 13.01
C MET A 654 19.81 21.13 11.54
N PRO A 655 20.40 20.13 10.86
CA PRO A 655 20.68 20.23 9.42
C PRO A 655 19.40 20.40 8.61
N ALA A 656 19.44 21.16 7.52
CA ALA A 656 18.25 21.50 6.74
C ALA A 656 17.45 20.27 6.25
N SER A 657 18.13 19.17 5.91
CA SER A 657 17.50 17.91 5.49
C SER A 657 16.61 17.25 6.55
N PHE A 658 16.76 17.60 7.84
CA PHE A 658 15.95 17.05 8.93
C PHE A 658 14.86 18.03 9.41
N ARG A 659 14.86 19.29 8.95
CA ARG A 659 13.94 20.35 9.41
C ARG A 659 12.50 20.17 8.92
N THR A 660 12.25 19.20 8.06
CA THR A 660 10.92 18.78 7.58
C THR A 660 10.39 17.54 8.32
N GLY A 661 11.18 16.95 9.23
CA GLY A 661 10.81 15.78 10.01
C GLY A 661 9.92 16.12 11.22
N PRO A 662 9.30 15.10 11.87
CA PRO A 662 8.31 15.29 12.93
C PRO A 662 8.78 16.21 14.07
N ALA A 663 9.99 15.99 14.59
CA ALA A 663 10.53 16.78 15.70
C ALA A 663 10.71 18.28 15.34
N ALA A 664 11.13 18.57 14.11
CA ALA A 664 11.26 19.94 13.63
C ALA A 664 9.90 20.59 13.38
N THR A 665 8.95 19.85 12.81
CA THR A 665 7.59 20.35 12.58
C THR A 665 6.85 20.61 13.89
N ASP A 666 7.03 19.75 14.89
CA ASP A 666 6.48 19.93 16.24
C ASP A 666 7.05 21.19 16.89
N ALA A 667 8.36 21.40 16.77
CA ALA A 667 9.03 22.60 17.26
C ALA A 667 8.55 23.87 16.52
N MET A 668 8.50 23.87 15.19
CA MET A 668 8.01 25.04 14.45
C MET A 668 6.56 25.37 14.78
N ALA A 669 5.69 24.36 14.92
CA ALA A 669 4.29 24.54 15.26
C ALA A 669 4.10 25.14 16.65
N LEU A 670 4.81 24.61 17.66
CA LEU A 670 4.74 25.14 19.02
C LEU A 670 5.32 26.57 19.10
N ALA A 671 6.43 26.86 18.42
CA ALA A 671 7.01 28.21 18.42
C ALA A 671 6.07 29.25 17.77
N ARG A 672 5.37 28.88 16.69
CA ARG A 672 4.32 29.72 16.08
C ARG A 672 3.11 29.89 17.00
N ALA A 673 2.69 28.84 17.71
CA ALA A 673 1.58 28.95 18.65
C ALA A 673 1.92 29.94 19.79
N LEU A 674 3.14 29.87 20.31
CA LEU A 674 3.65 30.76 21.35
C LEU A 674 3.85 32.21 20.87
N SER A 675 4.03 32.44 19.56
CA SER A 675 4.19 33.81 19.03
C SER A 675 2.98 34.70 19.30
N THR A 676 1.78 34.12 19.45
CA THR A 676 0.54 34.84 19.76
C THR A 676 0.52 35.47 21.15
N ARG A 677 1.43 35.05 22.04
CA ARG A 677 1.57 35.55 23.41
C ARG A 677 2.77 36.48 23.59
N LEU A 678 3.58 36.68 22.56
CA LEU A 678 4.72 37.60 22.57
C LEU A 678 4.27 39.02 22.20
N LYS A 679 5.09 40.03 22.56
CA LYS A 679 4.88 41.41 22.07
C LYS A 679 4.95 41.45 20.54
N PRO A 680 4.24 42.37 19.85
CA PRO A 680 4.20 42.41 18.38
C PRO A 680 5.58 42.38 17.70
N ASP A 681 6.55 43.14 18.21
CA ASP A 681 7.90 43.18 17.65
C ASP A 681 8.66 41.85 17.82
N GLN A 682 8.51 41.22 18.99
CA GLN A 682 9.10 39.91 19.28
C GLN A 682 8.46 38.81 18.43
N ALA A 683 7.14 38.86 18.24
CA ALA A 683 6.41 37.94 17.37
C ALA A 683 6.85 38.09 15.91
N LYS A 684 7.02 39.33 15.43
CA LYS A 684 7.53 39.64 14.09
C LYS A 684 8.96 39.11 13.89
N ALA A 685 9.85 39.35 14.85
CA ALA A 685 11.22 38.84 14.83
C ALA A 685 11.28 37.30 14.83
N LEU A 686 10.47 36.65 15.68
CA LEU A 686 10.35 35.19 15.71
C LEU A 686 9.85 34.63 14.38
N ASN A 687 8.79 35.21 13.80
CA ASN A 687 8.25 34.78 12.52
C ASN A 687 9.29 34.89 11.40
N LEU A 688 10.12 35.93 11.41
CA LEU A 688 11.23 36.08 10.47
C LEU A 688 12.31 34.99 10.67
N ARG A 689 12.72 34.72 11.92
CA ARG A 689 13.67 33.64 12.25
C ARG A 689 13.13 32.28 11.81
N LEU A 690 11.88 31.96 12.12
CA LEU A 690 11.23 30.71 11.71
C LEU A 690 11.07 30.60 10.19
N LYS A 691 10.75 31.71 9.50
CA LYS A 691 10.71 31.75 8.03
C LYS A 691 12.08 31.43 7.43
N ASN A 692 13.16 31.94 8.01
CA ASN A 692 14.53 31.68 7.57
C ASN A 692 15.00 30.24 7.84
N LEU A 693 14.45 29.58 8.87
CA LEU A 693 14.74 28.19 9.20
C LEU A 693 13.88 27.19 8.42
N ASN A 694 12.77 27.64 7.85
CA ASN A 694 11.84 26.80 7.11
C ASN A 694 12.47 26.27 5.82
N VAL A 695 12.24 24.99 5.53
CA VAL A 695 12.65 24.37 4.28
C VAL A 695 11.43 24.29 3.38
N ARG A 696 11.53 24.82 2.16
CA ARG A 696 10.41 24.79 1.23
C ARG A 696 10.18 23.36 0.74
N VAL A 697 8.99 22.81 0.99
CA VAL A 697 8.58 21.49 0.48
C VAL A 697 7.83 21.67 -0.83
N ILE A 698 8.26 20.96 -1.87
CA ILE A 698 7.65 20.96 -3.20
C ILE A 698 7.21 19.54 -3.52
N ALA A 699 5.89 19.30 -3.52
CA ALA A 699 5.35 18.05 -4.01
C ALA A 699 5.47 18.00 -5.54
N ILE A 700 5.96 16.91 -6.09
CA ILE A 700 6.02 16.63 -7.53
C ILE A 700 5.53 15.21 -7.76
N GLY A 701 4.57 15.07 -8.67
CA GLY A 701 3.94 13.80 -9.02
C GLY A 701 4.26 13.40 -10.45
N THR A 702 3.88 12.19 -10.82
CA THR A 702 3.72 11.81 -12.22
C THR A 702 2.26 11.99 -12.66
N VAL A 703 1.99 11.95 -13.97
CA VAL A 703 0.62 11.94 -14.49
C VAL A 703 0.33 10.54 -15.05
N PRO A 704 -0.71 9.83 -14.54
CA PRO A 704 -1.01 8.47 -14.98
C PRO A 704 -1.14 8.34 -16.50
N HIS A 705 -0.48 7.35 -17.08
CA HIS A 705 -0.48 7.01 -18.51
C HIS A 705 0.09 8.07 -19.46
N ARG A 706 0.87 9.03 -18.94
CA ARG A 706 1.37 10.16 -19.76
C ARG A 706 2.88 10.27 -19.81
N MET A 707 3.62 9.61 -18.90
CA MET A 707 5.08 9.69 -18.86
C MET A 707 5.57 11.15 -18.81
N ILE A 708 4.99 11.91 -17.88
CA ILE A 708 5.32 13.32 -17.60
C ILE A 708 5.22 13.59 -16.10
N PHE A 709 5.87 14.66 -15.64
CA PHE A 709 5.66 15.20 -14.29
C PHE A 709 4.36 16.03 -14.22
N ASP A 710 3.74 16.10 -13.05
CA ASP A 710 2.53 16.90 -12.80
C ASP A 710 2.80 18.42 -12.80
N LYS A 711 4.08 18.80 -12.72
CA LYS A 711 4.58 20.17 -12.80
C LYS A 711 5.63 20.22 -13.89
N GLU A 712 5.51 21.18 -14.80
CA GLU A 712 6.52 21.49 -15.83
C GLU A 712 7.41 22.67 -15.46
N ARG A 713 6.99 23.50 -14.50
CA ARG A 713 7.76 24.66 -14.01
C ARG A 713 7.72 24.71 -12.49
N ILE A 714 8.88 24.77 -11.88
CA ILE A 714 9.10 24.94 -10.45
C ILE A 714 10.03 26.13 -10.26
N ALA A 715 9.78 26.97 -9.27
CA ALA A 715 10.69 28.05 -8.91
C ALA A 715 11.17 27.93 -7.47
N VAL A 716 12.45 28.14 -7.23
CA VAL A 716 13.11 28.10 -5.91
C VAL A 716 14.01 29.32 -5.73
N GLN A 717 14.23 29.72 -4.48
CA GLN A 717 15.13 30.84 -4.19
C GLN A 717 16.59 30.38 -4.17
N ALA A 718 17.47 31.12 -4.83
CA ALA A 718 18.89 30.84 -4.90
C ALA A 718 19.53 30.67 -3.50
N GLY A 719 20.37 29.64 -3.35
CA GLY A 719 21.09 29.32 -2.12
C GLY A 719 20.25 28.76 -0.95
N LYS A 720 18.92 28.69 -1.08
CA LYS A 720 18.03 28.19 -0.01
C LYS A 720 17.83 26.67 -0.08
N PRO A 721 17.68 25.99 1.07
CA PRO A 721 17.33 24.58 1.10
C PRO A 721 15.87 24.33 0.67
N VAL A 722 15.66 23.25 -0.07
CA VAL A 722 14.37 22.81 -0.62
C VAL A 722 14.25 21.30 -0.40
N GLU A 723 13.05 20.81 -0.15
CA GLU A 723 12.72 19.38 -0.18
C GLU A 723 11.76 19.10 -1.33
N PHE A 724 12.11 18.19 -2.23
CA PHE A 724 11.19 17.65 -3.22
C PHE A 724 10.54 16.38 -2.67
N ARG A 725 9.21 16.32 -2.68
CA ARG A 725 8.45 15.09 -2.40
C ARG A 725 7.98 14.53 -3.72
N PHE A 726 8.76 13.61 -4.26
CA PHE A 726 8.44 12.94 -5.51
C PHE A 726 7.53 11.74 -5.25
N THR A 727 6.35 11.73 -5.87
CA THR A 727 5.38 10.63 -5.80
C THR A 727 5.18 10.06 -7.20
N ASN A 728 5.33 8.75 -7.35
CA ASN A 728 4.91 8.08 -8.58
C ASN A 728 3.44 7.66 -8.48
N THR A 729 2.56 8.37 -9.17
CA THR A 729 1.12 8.07 -9.28
C THR A 729 0.78 7.34 -10.58
N ASP A 730 1.77 7.09 -11.44
CA ASP A 730 1.64 6.41 -12.72
C ASP A 730 1.80 4.89 -12.52
N ASN A 731 1.31 4.11 -13.48
CA ASN A 731 1.33 2.65 -13.42
C ASN A 731 2.67 2.03 -13.82
N MET A 732 3.66 2.86 -14.17
CA MET A 732 5.00 2.45 -14.56
C MET A 732 6.06 3.13 -13.69
N PRO A 733 7.27 2.54 -13.52
CA PRO A 733 8.31 3.09 -12.67
C PRO A 733 8.85 4.41 -13.22
N HIS A 734 9.14 5.36 -12.31
CA HIS A 734 9.72 6.66 -12.67
C HIS A 734 10.76 7.10 -11.65
N ASN A 735 11.78 7.83 -12.11
CA ASN A 735 12.74 8.53 -11.26
C ASN A 735 12.69 10.05 -11.53
N PHE A 736 13.40 10.82 -10.73
CA PHE A 736 13.47 12.27 -10.80
C PHE A 736 14.91 12.71 -10.62
N ALA A 737 15.47 13.40 -11.60
CA ALA A 737 16.82 13.94 -11.57
C ALA A 737 16.81 15.45 -11.87
N ILE A 738 17.67 16.23 -11.21
CA ILE A 738 17.92 17.64 -11.54
C ILE A 738 19.31 17.73 -12.18
N GLY A 739 19.41 18.37 -13.34
CA GLY A 739 20.65 18.58 -14.07
C GLY A 739 21.14 20.03 -14.03
N LEU A 740 22.39 20.26 -14.43
CA LEU A 740 22.93 21.60 -14.72
C LEU A 740 22.26 22.23 -15.96
N PRO A 741 22.26 23.57 -16.11
CA PRO A 741 21.71 24.22 -17.30
C PRO A 741 22.39 23.75 -18.58
N GLY A 742 21.62 23.35 -19.59
CA GLY A 742 22.12 22.83 -20.87
C GLY A 742 22.49 21.34 -20.87
N SER A 743 22.14 20.59 -19.82
CA SER A 743 22.51 19.16 -19.68
C SER A 743 21.38 18.16 -19.96
N LEU A 744 20.15 18.60 -20.23
CA LEU A 744 18.98 17.73 -20.30
C LEU A 744 19.14 16.61 -21.33
N GLU A 745 19.50 16.96 -22.56
CA GLU A 745 19.64 15.99 -23.65
C GLU A 745 20.81 15.04 -23.43
N GLU A 746 21.95 15.56 -22.99
CA GLU A 746 23.13 14.77 -22.66
C GLU A 746 22.86 13.75 -21.55
N LEU A 747 22.21 14.17 -20.46
CA LEU A 747 21.84 13.29 -19.36
C LEU A 747 20.84 12.23 -19.81
N GLY A 748 19.89 12.61 -20.67
CA GLY A 748 18.92 11.68 -21.25
C GLY A 748 19.56 10.60 -22.12
N LEU A 749 20.41 11.01 -23.07
CA LEU A 749 21.15 10.10 -23.95
C LEU A 749 22.10 9.19 -23.16
N LEU A 750 22.79 9.73 -22.14
CA LEU A 750 23.67 8.95 -21.28
C LEU A 750 22.90 7.92 -20.44
N ALA A 751 21.72 8.27 -19.93
CA ALA A 751 20.85 7.35 -19.21
C ALA A 751 20.39 6.18 -20.09
N GLU A 752 20.10 6.43 -21.37
CA GLU A 752 19.78 5.36 -22.32
C GLU A 752 20.97 4.48 -22.67
N LYS A 753 22.11 5.10 -22.94
CA LYS A 753 23.35 4.37 -23.26
C LYS A 753 23.75 3.42 -22.12
N THR A 754 23.54 3.85 -20.87
CA THR A 754 23.93 3.10 -19.66
C THR A 754 22.77 2.30 -19.04
N ALA A 755 21.62 2.20 -19.72
CA ALA A 755 20.41 1.54 -19.22
C ALA A 755 20.60 0.03 -19.00
N ARG A 756 21.52 -0.59 -19.76
CA ARG A 756 21.82 -2.03 -19.72
C ARG A 756 23.06 -2.36 -18.88
N ASP A 757 23.69 -1.35 -18.28
CA ASP A 757 24.85 -1.58 -17.41
C ASP A 757 24.44 -2.48 -16.24
N PRO A 758 25.30 -3.41 -15.78
CA PRO A 758 25.00 -4.26 -14.64
C PRO A 758 24.61 -3.50 -13.36
N ASP A 759 25.07 -2.24 -13.23
CA ASP A 759 24.78 -1.36 -12.10
C ASP A 759 23.58 -0.41 -12.30
N ALA A 760 22.93 -0.43 -13.48
CA ALA A 760 21.88 0.54 -13.83
C ALA A 760 20.71 0.54 -12.82
N MET A 761 20.23 -0.64 -12.44
CA MET A 761 19.18 -0.78 -11.42
C MET A 761 19.67 -0.32 -10.04
N ALA A 762 20.92 -0.61 -9.67
CA ALA A 762 21.51 -0.21 -8.39
C ALA A 762 21.66 1.32 -8.28
N ARG A 763 21.89 2.00 -9.41
CA ARG A 763 21.89 3.46 -9.52
C ARG A 763 20.51 4.06 -9.76
N HIS A 764 19.46 3.24 -9.74
CA HIS A 764 18.09 3.68 -10.01
C HIS A 764 17.92 4.38 -11.37
N TYR A 765 18.72 3.97 -12.36
CA TYR A 765 18.78 4.55 -13.70
C TYR A 765 19.19 6.04 -13.75
N ILE A 766 19.76 6.57 -12.66
CA ILE A 766 20.42 7.89 -12.68
C ILE A 766 21.82 7.73 -13.29
N PRO A 767 22.13 8.39 -14.43
CA PRO A 767 23.44 8.27 -15.08
C PRO A 767 24.57 8.81 -14.19
N LYS A 768 25.77 8.20 -14.26
CA LYS A 768 26.97 8.72 -13.60
C LYS A 768 27.45 9.93 -14.41
N SER A 769 27.10 11.14 -13.97
CA SER A 769 27.55 12.40 -14.56
C SER A 769 27.70 13.46 -13.48
N ASP A 770 28.74 14.28 -13.60
CA ASP A 770 28.99 15.48 -12.80
C ASP A 770 27.92 16.57 -13.00
N LYS A 771 27.09 16.44 -14.05
CA LYS A 771 25.98 17.35 -14.33
C LYS A 771 24.70 16.99 -13.59
N VAL A 772 24.62 15.84 -12.93
CA VAL A 772 23.48 15.47 -12.07
C VAL A 772 23.64 16.09 -10.69
N MET A 773 22.73 16.99 -10.32
CA MET A 773 22.74 17.70 -9.04
C MET A 773 21.93 17.00 -7.95
N LEU A 774 20.92 16.23 -8.36
CA LEU A 774 20.03 15.48 -7.48
C LEU A 774 19.47 14.29 -8.26
N GLY A 775 19.37 13.12 -7.62
CA GLY A 775 18.73 11.94 -8.19
C GLY A 775 17.84 11.24 -7.16
N SER A 776 16.66 10.82 -7.59
CA SER A 776 15.76 9.99 -6.80
C SER A 776 16.07 8.50 -6.98
N ARG A 777 15.52 7.66 -6.10
CA ARG A 777 15.37 6.24 -6.38
C ARG A 777 14.31 6.03 -7.46
N LEU A 778 14.31 4.87 -8.08
CA LEU A 778 13.25 4.46 -9.00
C LEU A 778 12.01 4.14 -8.15
N LEU A 779 10.97 4.96 -8.28
CA LEU A 779 9.73 4.78 -7.55
C LEU A 779 8.78 3.88 -8.33
N GLN A 780 8.30 2.83 -7.68
CA GLN A 780 7.18 2.04 -8.18
C GLN A 780 5.85 2.79 -7.98
N THR A 781 4.78 2.33 -8.61
CA THR A 781 3.42 2.88 -8.46
C THR A 781 3.04 3.08 -7.00
N GLY A 782 2.53 4.26 -6.66
CA GLY A 782 2.10 4.66 -5.32
C GLY A 782 3.24 4.99 -4.35
N GLN A 783 4.50 4.80 -4.73
CA GLN A 783 5.63 5.12 -3.86
C GLN A 783 5.92 6.63 -3.85
N THR A 784 6.46 7.10 -2.72
CA THR A 784 6.90 8.48 -2.53
C THR A 784 8.33 8.50 -1.98
N GLN A 785 9.10 9.53 -2.30
CA GLN A 785 10.40 9.83 -1.72
C GLN A 785 10.54 11.34 -1.45
N ALA A 786 11.08 11.69 -0.28
CA ALA A 786 11.55 13.02 0.02
C ALA A 786 13.04 13.15 -0.37
N LEU A 787 13.40 14.25 -1.04
CA LEU A 787 14.73 14.54 -1.56
C LEU A 787 15.15 15.92 -1.08
N SER A 788 16.21 16.01 -0.28
CA SER A 788 16.76 17.29 0.14
C SER A 788 17.67 17.86 -0.95
N PHE A 789 17.47 19.13 -1.29
CA PHE A 789 18.20 19.82 -2.34
C PHE A 789 18.59 21.23 -1.87
N LYS A 790 19.87 21.57 -1.95
CA LYS A 790 20.31 22.96 -1.74
C LYS A 790 20.27 23.67 -3.09
N ALA A 791 19.38 24.65 -3.23
CA ALA A 791 19.28 25.40 -4.47
C ALA A 791 20.63 26.07 -4.80
N PRO A 792 21.06 26.06 -6.08
CA PRO A 792 22.27 26.77 -6.51
C PRO A 792 22.24 28.23 -6.09
N THR A 793 23.41 28.81 -5.80
CA THR A 793 23.53 30.24 -5.48
C THR A 793 23.39 31.13 -6.70
N MET A 794 23.71 30.61 -7.89
CA MET A 794 23.58 31.31 -9.16
C MET A 794 22.15 31.15 -9.71
N PRO A 795 21.39 32.26 -9.89
CA PRO A 795 20.10 32.22 -10.57
C PRO A 795 20.24 31.67 -11.99
N GLY A 796 19.24 30.92 -12.45
CA GLY A 796 19.28 30.26 -13.74
C GLY A 796 18.14 29.30 -13.96
N VAL A 797 18.12 28.71 -15.17
CA VAL A 797 17.12 27.72 -15.59
C VAL A 797 17.79 26.35 -15.60
N TYR A 798 17.32 25.45 -14.73
CA TYR A 798 17.89 24.11 -14.55
C TYR A 798 16.87 23.06 -15.02
N PRO A 799 17.24 22.05 -15.80
CA PRO A 799 16.33 20.98 -16.17
C PRO A 799 16.11 20.01 -15.01
N TYR A 800 14.90 19.47 -14.90
CA TYR A 800 14.69 18.19 -14.23
C TYR A 800 14.05 17.19 -15.18
N VAL A 801 14.38 15.91 -15.01
CA VAL A 801 14.12 14.88 -16.01
C VAL A 801 13.96 13.50 -15.37
N CYS A 802 13.12 12.66 -15.96
CA CYS A 802 13.10 11.22 -15.68
C CYS A 802 14.12 10.54 -16.59
N THR A 803 15.12 9.93 -15.97
CA THR A 803 16.22 9.21 -16.64
C THR A 803 15.94 7.71 -16.73
N TYR A 804 14.76 7.24 -16.33
CA TYR A 804 14.34 5.88 -16.65
C TYR A 804 14.35 5.69 -18.19
N PRO A 805 14.84 4.55 -18.70
CA PRO A 805 15.11 4.39 -20.13
C PRO A 805 13.89 4.73 -21.01
N GLY A 806 14.08 5.56 -22.03
CA GLY A 806 13.02 6.01 -22.94
C GLY A 806 12.16 7.18 -22.44
N HIS A 807 12.23 7.58 -21.16
CA HIS A 807 11.31 8.58 -20.60
C HIS A 807 11.75 10.03 -20.80
N TRP A 808 13.06 10.29 -20.84
CA TRP A 808 13.63 11.64 -20.80
C TRP A 808 13.22 12.55 -21.96
N ARG A 809 12.84 12.01 -23.13
CA ARG A 809 12.39 12.78 -24.31
C ARG A 809 11.03 13.43 -24.12
N ARG A 810 10.26 13.00 -23.11
CA ARG A 810 8.90 13.48 -22.84
C ARG A 810 8.70 13.91 -21.39
N MET A 811 9.47 13.30 -20.49
CA MET A 811 9.30 13.47 -19.06
C MET A 811 10.37 14.39 -18.47
N TYR A 812 10.20 15.69 -18.69
CA TYR A 812 11.09 16.72 -18.18
C TYR A 812 10.30 17.98 -17.77
N GLY A 813 10.99 18.89 -17.08
CA GLY A 813 10.47 20.21 -16.75
C GLY A 813 11.59 21.15 -16.30
N THR A 814 11.17 22.33 -15.86
CA THR A 814 12.04 23.49 -15.64
C THR A 814 12.08 23.89 -14.17
N LEU A 815 13.27 23.90 -13.57
CA LEU A 815 13.53 24.49 -12.26
C LEU A 815 14.16 25.89 -12.43
N TYR A 816 13.36 26.93 -12.19
CA TYR A 816 13.82 28.31 -12.08
C TYR A 816 14.46 28.54 -10.71
N VAL A 817 15.75 28.78 -10.70
CA VAL A 817 16.46 29.28 -9.52
C VAL A 817 16.49 30.80 -9.63
N VAL A 818 15.79 31.49 -8.74
CA VAL A 818 15.60 32.96 -8.81
C VAL A 818 16.20 33.65 -7.60
N ALA A 819 16.65 34.89 -7.77
CA ALA A 819 17.22 35.67 -6.66
C ALA A 819 16.15 36.02 -5.62
N ASN A 820 14.98 36.46 -6.08
CA ASN A 820 13.84 36.77 -5.23
C ASN A 820 12.61 35.94 -5.65
N LEU A 821 12.32 34.93 -4.84
CA LEU A 821 11.19 34.04 -5.09
C LEU A 821 9.84 34.73 -4.87
N ALA A 822 9.74 35.69 -3.95
CA ALA A 822 8.48 36.38 -3.68
C ALA A 822 8.06 37.26 -4.87
N GLU A 823 9.00 37.97 -5.48
CA GLU A 823 8.78 38.74 -6.71
C GLU A 823 8.41 37.84 -7.88
N TYR A 824 9.14 36.73 -8.07
CA TYR A 824 8.80 35.75 -9.10
C TYR A 824 7.38 35.22 -8.93
N GLN A 825 6.95 34.91 -7.71
CA GLN A 825 5.60 34.41 -7.45
C GLN A 825 4.51 35.47 -7.65
N ALA A 826 4.82 36.74 -7.41
CA ALA A 826 3.88 37.84 -7.62
C ALA A 826 3.60 38.09 -9.10
N ASN A 827 4.64 38.09 -9.95
CA ASN A 827 4.49 38.21 -11.39
C ASN A 827 5.64 37.52 -12.14
N PRO A 828 5.49 36.23 -12.49
CA PRO A 828 6.55 35.46 -13.14
C PRO A 828 6.98 36.04 -14.50
N GLY A 829 6.03 36.56 -15.29
CA GLY A 829 6.31 37.09 -16.62
C GLY A 829 7.17 38.34 -16.57
N SER A 830 6.79 39.31 -15.72
CA SER A 830 7.56 40.54 -15.51
C SER A 830 8.93 40.25 -14.91
N TYR A 831 9.00 39.37 -13.90
CA TYR A 831 10.26 38.98 -13.27
C TYR A 831 11.22 38.36 -14.30
N LEU A 832 10.76 37.41 -15.10
CA LEU A 832 11.60 36.74 -16.10
C LEU A 832 12.04 37.69 -17.22
N ALA A 833 11.20 38.65 -17.61
CA ALA A 833 11.57 39.69 -18.58
C ALA A 833 12.70 40.59 -18.06
N GLN A 834 12.67 40.94 -16.76
CA GLN A 834 13.69 41.78 -16.12
C GLN A 834 14.98 40.98 -15.80
N ALA A 835 14.83 39.78 -15.26
CA ALA A 835 15.95 38.96 -14.79
C ALA A 835 16.75 38.29 -15.93
N LYS A 836 16.21 38.26 -17.16
CA LYS A 836 16.86 37.71 -18.38
C LYS A 836 17.54 36.36 -18.12
N LEU A 837 16.78 35.36 -17.67
CA LEU A 837 17.30 34.00 -17.42
C LEU A 837 17.21 33.15 -18.71
N PRO A 838 18.32 32.94 -19.46
CA PRO A 838 18.26 32.20 -20.71
C PRO A 838 17.98 30.71 -20.48
N ILE A 839 17.09 30.14 -21.30
CA ILE A 839 16.86 28.69 -21.36
C ILE A 839 17.95 28.08 -22.26
N ARG A 840 18.85 27.30 -21.67
CA ARG A 840 20.00 26.69 -22.36
C ARG A 840 19.71 25.30 -22.96
N ASP A 841 18.65 24.65 -22.50
CA ASP A 841 18.21 23.35 -23.00
C ASP A 841 17.13 23.54 -24.07
N GLU A 842 17.37 23.09 -25.30
CA GLU A 842 16.45 23.28 -26.43
C GLU A 842 15.05 22.69 -26.14
N LEU A 843 14.99 21.49 -25.54
CA LEU A 843 13.72 20.84 -25.21
C LEU A 843 12.86 21.66 -24.23
N LEU A 844 13.47 22.46 -23.36
CA LEU A 844 12.71 23.29 -22.42
C LEU A 844 11.98 24.47 -23.09
N LYS A 845 12.40 24.89 -24.30
CA LYS A 845 11.70 25.94 -25.07
C LYS A 845 10.31 25.52 -25.53
N PHE A 846 10.05 24.21 -25.59
CA PHE A 846 8.78 23.62 -26.05
C PHE A 846 7.80 23.27 -24.91
N SER A 847 8.09 23.61 -23.65
CA SER A 847 7.16 23.42 -22.53
C SER A 847 6.00 24.44 -22.59
N THR A 848 4.81 23.98 -23.03
CA THR A 848 3.65 24.85 -23.33
C THR A 848 2.57 24.95 -22.25
N ARG A 849 2.65 24.23 -21.12
CA ARG A 849 1.58 24.29 -20.10
C ARG A 849 1.71 25.58 -19.26
N GLY A 850 0.62 26.36 -19.22
CA GLY A 850 0.56 27.71 -18.63
C GLY A 850 0.35 28.84 -19.65
N ARG A 851 0.11 28.53 -20.92
CA ARG A 851 -0.20 29.50 -21.99
C ARG A 851 -1.67 29.95 -21.91
N GLU A 852 -1.94 31.24 -22.06
CA GLU A 852 -3.29 31.74 -22.35
C GLU A 852 -3.57 31.57 -23.85
N TRP A 853 -4.45 30.63 -24.20
CA TRP A 853 -4.79 30.33 -25.58
C TRP A 853 -5.77 31.36 -26.15
N LYS A 854 -5.50 31.89 -27.35
CA LYS A 854 -6.43 32.78 -28.07
C LYS A 854 -7.22 32.02 -29.13
N LEU A 855 -8.45 32.45 -29.40
CA LEU A 855 -9.29 31.84 -30.43
C LEU A 855 -8.61 31.86 -31.81
N SER A 856 -7.91 32.94 -32.17
CA SER A 856 -7.16 33.04 -33.43
C SER A 856 -6.04 32.02 -33.59
N GLU A 857 -5.53 31.45 -32.50
CA GLU A 857 -4.41 30.48 -32.53
C GLU A 857 -4.91 29.04 -32.72
N LEU A 858 -6.17 28.77 -32.39
CA LEU A 858 -6.77 27.44 -32.37
C LEU A 858 -7.91 27.27 -33.37
N ALA A 859 -8.50 28.36 -33.87
CA ALA A 859 -9.64 28.32 -34.78
C ALA A 859 -9.36 27.51 -36.06
N SER A 860 -8.18 27.68 -36.67
CA SER A 860 -7.79 26.92 -37.86
C SER A 860 -7.56 25.43 -37.59
N ALA A 861 -7.28 25.05 -36.33
CA ALA A 861 -7.01 23.66 -35.95
C ALA A 861 -8.29 22.84 -35.68
N VAL A 862 -9.45 23.50 -35.62
CA VAL A 862 -10.75 22.87 -35.40
C VAL A 862 -11.67 22.95 -36.62
N GLN A 863 -11.16 23.44 -37.77
CA GLN A 863 -11.89 23.62 -39.02
C GLN A 863 -11.10 23.15 -40.26
N PRO A 864 -11.18 21.85 -40.63
CA PRO A 864 -11.86 20.76 -39.92
C PRO A 864 -11.08 20.26 -38.70
N LEU A 865 -11.76 19.60 -37.76
CA LEU A 865 -11.07 18.81 -36.72
C LEU A 865 -10.36 17.63 -37.41
N PRO A 866 -9.06 17.42 -37.18
CA PRO A 866 -8.35 16.27 -37.74
C PRO A 866 -8.89 14.95 -37.21
N GLU A 867 -8.92 13.92 -38.06
CA GLU A 867 -9.23 12.53 -37.65
C GLU A 867 -8.09 11.92 -36.80
N GLY A 868 -8.30 10.71 -36.27
CA GLY A 868 -7.33 10.02 -35.40
C GLY A 868 -7.16 10.63 -34.00
N ARG A 869 -8.18 11.33 -33.49
CA ARG A 869 -8.20 11.89 -32.12
C ARG A 869 -8.34 10.78 -31.08
N ALA A 870 -7.87 11.03 -29.87
CA ALA A 870 -7.85 10.01 -28.83
C ALA A 870 -9.07 10.11 -27.89
N PHE A 871 -10.07 9.24 -28.11
CA PHE A 871 -11.31 9.21 -27.30
C PHE A 871 -11.07 9.18 -25.78
N MET A 872 -10.20 8.27 -25.32
CA MET A 872 -9.92 8.11 -23.89
C MET A 872 -9.19 9.33 -23.30
N VAL A 873 -8.38 10.02 -24.10
CA VAL A 873 -7.69 11.25 -23.70
C VAL A 873 -8.71 12.38 -23.57
N GLY A 874 -9.56 12.60 -24.58
CA GLY A 874 -10.63 13.60 -24.50
C GLY A 874 -11.58 13.36 -23.33
N LYS A 875 -11.97 12.10 -23.07
CA LYS A 875 -12.78 11.71 -21.89
C LYS A 875 -12.09 12.05 -20.57
N GLN A 876 -10.79 11.79 -20.45
CA GLN A 876 -10.05 12.09 -19.23
C GLN A 876 -9.84 13.60 -19.06
N LEU A 877 -9.57 14.33 -20.14
CA LEU A 877 -9.42 15.77 -20.12
C LEU A 877 -10.72 16.48 -19.72
N PHE A 878 -11.88 15.95 -20.10
CA PHE A 878 -13.18 16.44 -19.64
C PHE A 878 -13.33 16.40 -18.10
N LYS A 879 -12.65 15.44 -17.44
CA LYS A 879 -12.58 15.36 -15.96
C LYS A 879 -11.50 16.25 -15.39
N VAL A 880 -10.31 16.27 -16.00
CA VAL A 880 -9.14 17.05 -15.53
C VAL A 880 -9.36 18.56 -15.65
N ALA A 881 -10.02 19.01 -16.72
CA ALA A 881 -10.46 20.39 -16.89
C ALA A 881 -11.70 20.73 -16.04
N ASN A 882 -12.17 19.78 -15.22
CA ASN A 882 -13.30 19.90 -14.31
C ASN A 882 -14.65 20.20 -14.98
N CYS A 883 -14.78 19.96 -16.28
CA CYS A 883 -16.02 20.19 -17.03
C CYS A 883 -17.18 19.33 -16.48
N VAL A 884 -16.87 18.11 -16.05
CA VAL A 884 -17.83 17.14 -15.44
C VAL A 884 -18.51 17.64 -14.17
N ALA A 885 -17.93 18.63 -13.48
CA ALA A 885 -18.52 19.15 -12.25
C ALA A 885 -19.79 19.97 -12.51
N CYS A 886 -19.90 20.57 -13.70
CA CYS A 886 -21.03 21.42 -14.07
C CYS A 886 -21.83 20.86 -15.25
N HIS A 887 -21.19 20.20 -16.21
CA HIS A 887 -21.84 19.68 -17.41
C HIS A 887 -22.09 18.18 -17.34
N LYS A 888 -23.24 17.77 -17.85
CA LYS A 888 -23.57 16.38 -18.09
C LYS A 888 -23.18 16.02 -19.52
N LEU A 889 -22.53 14.88 -19.69
CA LEU A 889 -22.28 14.28 -20.99
C LEU A 889 -22.47 12.77 -20.81
N ASN A 890 -23.51 12.22 -21.45
CA ASN A 890 -24.03 10.88 -21.17
C ASN A 890 -24.46 10.73 -19.70
N ASN A 891 -24.22 9.58 -19.06
CA ASN A 891 -24.58 9.33 -17.65
C ASN A 891 -23.55 9.87 -16.63
N GLU A 892 -22.57 10.65 -17.07
CA GLU A 892 -21.53 11.24 -16.21
C GLU A 892 -21.72 12.78 -16.11
N GLY A 893 -21.58 13.32 -14.89
CA GLY A 893 -21.63 14.76 -14.62
C GLY A 893 -22.91 15.26 -13.92
N ARG A 894 -23.06 16.59 -13.85
CA ARG A 894 -24.19 17.28 -13.19
C ARG A 894 -24.87 18.26 -14.15
N VAL A 895 -26.02 18.81 -13.76
CA VAL A 895 -26.80 19.74 -14.60
C VAL A 895 -26.76 21.16 -13.99
N PHE A 896 -25.55 21.70 -13.86
CA PHE A 896 -25.32 23.11 -13.50
C PHE A 896 -24.92 23.95 -14.73
N GLY A 897 -24.65 23.30 -15.86
CA GLY A 897 -24.59 23.86 -17.20
C GLY A 897 -25.33 22.96 -18.20
N PRO A 898 -25.38 23.34 -19.50
CA PRO A 898 -26.04 22.56 -20.54
C PRO A 898 -25.61 21.09 -20.59
N ASP A 899 -26.58 20.21 -20.89
CA ASP A 899 -26.33 18.80 -21.21
C ASP A 899 -25.67 18.71 -22.58
N LEU A 900 -24.38 18.39 -22.58
CA LEU A 900 -23.55 18.39 -23.78
C LEU A 900 -23.89 17.22 -24.71
N ALA A 901 -24.58 16.18 -24.24
CA ALA A 901 -25.10 15.13 -25.11
C ALA A 901 -26.24 15.64 -26.02
N LYS A 902 -26.85 16.77 -25.67
CA LYS A 902 -27.91 17.45 -26.44
C LYS A 902 -27.41 18.68 -27.19
N LEU A 903 -26.10 18.91 -27.22
CA LEU A 903 -25.52 20.11 -27.83
C LEU A 903 -25.92 20.22 -29.31
N GLY A 904 -26.65 21.30 -29.66
CA GLY A 904 -27.18 21.58 -30.99
C GLY A 904 -28.47 20.84 -31.37
N SER A 905 -29.18 20.24 -30.42
CA SER A 905 -30.51 19.67 -30.67
C SER A 905 -31.59 20.73 -30.95
N VAL A 906 -31.36 21.98 -30.54
CA VAL A 906 -32.27 23.13 -30.73
C VAL A 906 -31.75 24.11 -31.78
N ASP A 907 -30.44 24.39 -31.79
CA ASP A 907 -29.77 25.22 -32.79
C ASP A 907 -28.52 24.52 -33.32
N LYS A 908 -28.56 24.09 -34.58
CA LYS A 908 -27.45 23.35 -35.23
C LYS A 908 -26.17 24.18 -35.31
N LYS A 909 -26.22 25.53 -35.28
CA LYS A 909 -25.03 26.40 -35.30
C LYS A 909 -24.17 26.25 -34.04
N LYS A 910 -24.77 25.78 -32.93
CA LYS A 910 -24.11 25.53 -31.64
C LYS A 910 -23.41 24.17 -31.55
N HIS A 911 -23.50 23.33 -32.58
CA HIS A 911 -22.80 22.04 -32.66
C HIS A 911 -21.69 22.08 -33.72
N THR A 912 -20.74 22.99 -33.53
CA THR A 912 -19.51 23.05 -34.33
C THR A 912 -18.29 23.04 -33.41
N PRO A 913 -17.13 22.48 -33.84
CA PRO A 913 -15.92 22.49 -33.04
C PRO A 913 -15.45 23.91 -32.66
N GLN A 914 -15.61 24.86 -33.59
CA GLN A 914 -15.28 26.27 -33.35
C GLN A 914 -16.19 26.90 -32.30
N TYR A 915 -17.50 26.63 -32.33
CA TYR A 915 -18.43 27.14 -31.32
C TYR A 915 -18.09 26.57 -29.94
N ILE A 916 -17.77 25.27 -29.84
CA ILE A 916 -17.37 24.62 -28.58
C ILE A 916 -16.09 25.27 -28.04
N LEU A 917 -15.08 25.44 -28.90
CA LEU A 917 -13.82 26.08 -28.54
C LEU A 917 -14.02 27.53 -28.07
N GLU A 918 -14.79 28.32 -28.80
CA GLU A 918 -15.11 29.70 -28.45
C GLU A 918 -15.89 29.78 -27.14
N SER A 919 -16.84 28.88 -26.91
CA SER A 919 -17.62 28.82 -25.67
C SER A 919 -16.75 28.51 -24.45
N ILE A 920 -15.66 27.76 -24.61
CA ILE A 920 -14.72 27.46 -23.52
C ILE A 920 -13.73 28.61 -23.30
N LEU A 921 -13.25 29.26 -24.37
CA LEU A 921 -12.31 30.37 -24.30
C LEU A 921 -12.99 31.67 -23.83
N ASN A 922 -14.24 31.89 -24.21
CA ASN A 922 -15.03 33.10 -23.95
C ASN A 922 -16.39 32.76 -23.33
N PRO A 923 -16.44 32.16 -22.12
CA PRO A 923 -17.68 31.59 -21.55
C PRO A 923 -18.79 32.60 -21.23
N SER A 924 -18.46 33.90 -21.16
CA SER A 924 -19.46 34.97 -20.93
C SER A 924 -20.02 35.58 -22.21
N LYS A 925 -19.56 35.14 -23.40
CA LYS A 925 -19.99 35.69 -24.70
C LYS A 925 -21.44 35.29 -25.05
N ASP A 926 -21.81 34.04 -24.77
CA ASP A 926 -23.15 33.51 -25.02
C ASP A 926 -23.57 32.63 -23.82
N ILE A 927 -24.38 33.18 -22.92
CA ILE A 927 -24.87 32.50 -21.71
C ILE A 927 -26.33 32.10 -21.93
N ASP A 928 -26.61 30.80 -21.88
CA ASP A 928 -27.97 30.30 -21.93
C ASP A 928 -28.78 30.80 -20.72
N LYS A 929 -29.94 31.43 -20.99
CA LYS A 929 -30.81 32.05 -19.97
C LYS A 929 -31.17 31.08 -18.84
N LYS A 930 -31.26 29.77 -19.11
CA LYS A 930 -31.56 28.74 -18.10
C LYS A 930 -30.46 28.56 -17.06
N PHE A 931 -29.21 28.81 -17.43
CA PHE A 931 -28.04 28.62 -16.56
C PHE A 931 -27.40 29.95 -16.14
N GLN A 932 -27.97 31.08 -16.59
CA GLN A 932 -27.49 32.41 -16.25
C GLN A 932 -27.77 32.72 -14.77
N SER A 933 -26.69 33.00 -14.03
CA SER A 933 -26.82 33.43 -12.63
C SER A 933 -27.53 34.77 -12.52
N GLN A 934 -28.20 34.98 -11.40
CA GLN A 934 -28.91 36.21 -11.07
C GLN A 934 -28.18 36.90 -9.92
N VAL A 935 -28.12 38.23 -9.98
CA VAL A 935 -27.59 39.11 -8.96
C VAL A 935 -28.77 39.70 -8.21
N PHE A 936 -28.81 39.49 -6.90
CA PHE A 936 -29.86 39.99 -6.00
C PHE A 936 -29.24 41.04 -5.09
N ALA A 937 -29.71 42.28 -5.20
CA ALA A 937 -29.49 43.30 -4.18
C ALA A 937 -30.62 43.18 -3.15
N LEU A 938 -30.26 43.04 -1.88
CA LEU A 938 -31.24 42.93 -0.79
C LEU A 938 -31.41 44.26 -0.07
N ASP A 939 -32.58 44.49 0.51
CA ASP A 939 -32.89 45.67 1.34
C ASP A 939 -31.89 45.92 2.49
N SER A 940 -31.25 44.85 2.97
CA SER A 940 -30.13 44.86 3.92
C SER A 940 -28.82 45.47 3.40
N GLY A 941 -28.76 45.86 2.11
CA GLY A 941 -27.54 46.33 1.43
C GLY A 941 -26.60 45.20 0.97
N LYS A 942 -26.98 43.94 1.16
CA LYS A 942 -26.18 42.77 0.76
C LYS A 942 -26.47 42.39 -0.69
N VAL A 943 -25.42 42.21 -1.49
CA VAL A 943 -25.52 41.67 -2.85
C VAL A 943 -25.16 40.19 -2.86
N VAL A 944 -26.02 39.35 -3.42
CA VAL A 944 -25.81 37.90 -3.54
C VAL A 944 -25.95 37.49 -5.01
N THR A 945 -24.95 36.80 -5.56
CA THR A 945 -24.99 36.27 -6.93
C THR A 945 -25.07 34.76 -6.89
N GLY A 946 -26.01 34.16 -7.62
CA GLY A 946 -26.13 32.71 -7.70
C GLY A 946 -27.13 32.25 -8.75
N MET A 947 -27.09 30.95 -9.08
CA MET A 947 -28.02 30.35 -10.04
C MET A 947 -29.32 29.94 -9.34
N VAL A 948 -30.46 30.34 -9.88
CA VAL A 948 -31.78 29.97 -9.33
C VAL A 948 -32.04 28.50 -9.62
N VAL A 949 -32.21 27.71 -8.55
CA VAL A 949 -32.52 26.28 -8.66
C VAL A 949 -33.98 25.98 -8.37
N LYS A 950 -34.66 26.86 -7.62
CA LYS A 950 -36.09 26.78 -7.33
C LYS A 950 -36.63 28.15 -6.97
N GLU A 951 -37.84 28.46 -7.38
CA GLU A 951 -38.51 29.72 -7.07
C GLU A 951 -39.99 29.45 -6.74
N THR A 952 -40.47 29.99 -5.63
CA THR A 952 -41.86 29.93 -5.17
C THR A 952 -42.46 31.35 -5.14
N PRO A 953 -43.76 31.53 -4.82
CA PRO A 953 -44.33 32.87 -4.66
C PRO A 953 -43.61 33.74 -3.62
N ASP A 954 -43.06 33.12 -2.55
CA ASP A 954 -42.48 33.86 -1.43
C ASP A 954 -40.93 33.84 -1.38
N THR A 955 -40.30 32.86 -2.04
CA THR A 955 -38.85 32.62 -1.89
C THR A 955 -38.16 32.28 -3.21
N VAL A 956 -36.87 32.60 -3.29
CA VAL A 956 -35.94 32.18 -4.36
C VAL A 956 -34.82 31.38 -3.71
N GLU A 957 -34.63 30.14 -4.15
CA GLU A 957 -33.50 29.30 -3.76
C GLU A 957 -32.39 29.40 -4.80
N ILE A 958 -31.21 29.82 -4.36
CA ILE A 958 -30.04 30.02 -5.22
C ILE A 958 -28.86 29.17 -4.80
N VAL A 959 -28.06 28.74 -5.76
CA VAL A 959 -26.76 28.10 -5.54
C VAL A 959 -25.67 29.12 -5.90
N ILE A 960 -24.91 29.52 -4.89
CA ILE A 960 -23.82 30.51 -5.01
C ILE A 960 -22.54 29.83 -5.53
N ASP A 961 -22.25 28.61 -5.05
CA ASP A 961 -21.12 27.79 -5.51
C ASP A 961 -21.58 26.36 -5.80
N PRO A 962 -21.68 25.94 -7.08
CA PRO A 962 -22.10 24.59 -7.47
C PRO A 962 -21.08 23.49 -7.12
N LEU A 963 -19.85 23.86 -6.71
CA LEU A 963 -18.80 22.93 -6.30
C LEU A 963 -18.75 22.70 -4.78
N ALA A 964 -19.35 23.59 -3.99
CA ALA A 964 -19.46 23.44 -2.55
C ALA A 964 -20.56 22.43 -2.15
N LYS A 965 -20.29 21.57 -1.15
CA LYS A 965 -21.32 20.70 -0.55
C LYS A 965 -22.17 21.53 0.43
N GLY A 966 -23.09 22.34 -0.08
CA GLY A 966 -24.00 23.19 0.71
C GLY A 966 -25.46 23.03 0.27
N ARG A 967 -26.40 23.37 1.16
CA ARG A 967 -27.81 23.53 0.78
C ARG A 967 -27.98 24.87 0.02
N PRO A 968 -28.94 24.98 -0.92
CA PRO A 968 -29.25 26.25 -1.57
C PRO A 968 -29.52 27.36 -0.55
N THR A 969 -29.08 28.58 -0.86
CA THR A 969 -29.38 29.77 -0.07
C THR A 969 -30.79 30.24 -0.41
N VAL A 970 -31.64 30.36 0.61
CA VAL A 970 -33.02 30.80 0.46
C VAL A 970 -33.10 32.31 0.68
N ILE A 971 -33.60 33.03 -0.31
CA ILE A 971 -33.85 34.48 -0.26
C ILE A 971 -35.36 34.69 -0.25
N LYS A 972 -35.89 35.49 0.69
CA LYS A 972 -37.30 35.91 0.67
C LYS A 972 -37.49 36.97 -0.41
N LYS A 973 -38.50 36.84 -1.26
CA LYS A 973 -38.74 37.81 -2.33
C LYS A 973 -39.02 39.22 -1.81
N SER A 974 -39.67 39.33 -0.66
CA SER A 974 -39.92 40.61 0.01
C SER A 974 -38.66 41.35 0.46
N SER A 975 -37.50 40.66 0.55
CA SER A 975 -36.21 41.26 0.90
C SER A 975 -35.35 41.63 -0.30
N ILE A 976 -35.84 41.42 -1.53
CA ILE A 976 -35.10 41.73 -2.77
C ILE A 976 -35.45 43.16 -3.18
N ASP A 977 -34.45 44.02 -3.21
CA ASP A 977 -34.54 45.41 -3.64
C ASP A 977 -34.34 45.52 -5.16
N ASP A 978 -33.36 44.80 -5.72
CA ASP A 978 -33.15 44.70 -7.16
C ASP A 978 -32.68 43.29 -7.59
N ARG A 979 -33.05 42.89 -8.81
CA ARG A 979 -32.68 41.61 -9.43
C ARG A 979 -32.25 41.82 -10.87
N ALA A 980 -31.00 41.49 -11.17
CA ALA A 980 -30.44 41.57 -12.52
C ALA A 980 -29.83 40.24 -12.98
N ALA A 981 -29.85 39.98 -14.28
CA ALA A 981 -29.12 38.86 -14.85
C ALA A 981 -27.60 39.13 -14.87
N SER A 982 -26.78 38.19 -14.42
CA SER A 982 -25.32 38.31 -14.44
C SER A 982 -24.81 38.36 -15.88
N LYS A 983 -23.96 39.36 -16.19
CA LYS A 983 -23.23 39.44 -17.45
C LYS A 983 -22.01 38.51 -17.51
N THR A 984 -21.67 37.87 -16.38
CA THR A 984 -20.52 36.98 -16.24
C THR A 984 -20.99 35.55 -16.03
N SER A 985 -20.42 34.61 -16.80
CA SER A 985 -20.68 33.17 -16.68
C SER A 985 -20.05 32.58 -15.41
N ILE A 986 -20.69 31.53 -14.88
CA ILE A 986 -20.16 30.74 -13.77
C ILE A 986 -19.08 29.75 -14.23
N MET A 987 -18.97 29.50 -15.53
CA MET A 987 -17.88 28.71 -16.12
C MET A 987 -16.57 29.52 -16.04
N PRO A 988 -15.51 29.01 -15.37
CA PRO A 988 -14.27 29.75 -15.20
C PRO A 988 -13.56 30.08 -16.52
N LEU A 989 -12.89 31.23 -16.58
CA LEU A 989 -11.97 31.56 -17.66
C LEU A 989 -10.64 30.77 -17.52
N GLY A 990 -9.96 30.51 -18.64
CA GLY A 990 -8.61 29.92 -18.62
C GLY A 990 -8.57 28.40 -18.37
N LEU A 991 -9.69 27.69 -18.54
CA LEU A 991 -9.78 26.24 -18.36
C LEU A 991 -8.81 25.46 -19.26
N LEU A 992 -8.47 26.01 -20.44
CA LEU A 992 -7.53 25.39 -21.38
C LEU A 992 -6.06 25.71 -21.11
N ASN A 993 -5.74 26.64 -20.19
CA ASN A 993 -4.36 27.13 -20.01
C ASN A 993 -3.39 26.05 -19.51
N LYS A 994 -3.93 24.98 -18.93
CA LYS A 994 -3.17 23.82 -18.44
C LYS A 994 -3.03 22.70 -19.48
N LEU A 995 -3.63 22.88 -20.66
CA LEU A 995 -3.65 21.89 -21.74
C LEU A 995 -2.72 22.32 -22.88
N SER A 996 -2.08 21.35 -23.50
CA SER A 996 -1.38 21.51 -24.78
C SER A 996 -2.38 21.62 -25.94
N ARG A 997 -1.91 22.07 -27.12
CA ARG A 997 -2.75 22.18 -28.32
C ARG A 997 -3.45 20.87 -28.67
N GLU A 998 -2.73 19.75 -28.68
CA GLU A 998 -3.31 18.43 -29.01
C GLU A 998 -4.33 17.96 -27.98
N GLU A 999 -4.08 18.24 -26.68
CA GLU A 999 -5.04 17.95 -25.62
C GLU A 999 -6.32 18.78 -25.77
N ILE A 1000 -6.21 20.03 -26.22
CA ILE A 1000 -7.39 20.84 -26.53
C ILE A 1000 -8.17 20.20 -27.69
N LEU A 1001 -7.50 19.78 -28.77
CA LEU A 1001 -8.18 19.14 -29.90
C LEU A 1001 -8.86 17.83 -29.51
N ASP A 1002 -8.23 16.98 -28.68
CA ASP A 1002 -8.84 15.75 -28.16
C ASP A 1002 -10.07 16.03 -27.27
N LEU A 1003 -10.01 17.08 -26.44
CA LEU A 1003 -11.14 17.52 -25.60
C LEU A 1003 -12.30 18.04 -26.45
N ILE A 1004 -12.02 18.90 -27.44
CA ILE A 1004 -13.03 19.43 -28.35
C ILE A 1004 -13.66 18.30 -29.17
N ALA A 1005 -12.85 17.36 -29.68
CA ALA A 1005 -13.35 16.19 -30.40
C ALA A 1005 -14.28 15.33 -29.54
N TYR A 1006 -13.93 15.08 -28.26
CA TYR A 1006 -14.76 14.33 -27.33
C TYR A 1006 -16.12 14.98 -27.05
N VAL A 1007 -16.15 16.30 -26.84
CA VAL A 1007 -17.40 17.05 -26.65
C VAL A 1007 -18.20 17.14 -27.93
N TYR A 1008 -17.55 17.40 -29.07
CA TYR A 1008 -18.19 17.48 -30.39
C TYR A 1008 -18.84 16.15 -30.79
N ALA A 1009 -18.15 15.04 -30.57
CA ALA A 1009 -18.67 13.69 -30.80
C ALA A 1009 -19.71 13.25 -29.75
N ARG A 1010 -20.08 14.12 -28.80
CA ARG A 1010 -21.03 13.82 -27.71
C ARG A 1010 -20.64 12.59 -26.89
N GLY A 1011 -19.34 12.32 -26.78
CA GLY A 1011 -18.80 11.15 -26.10
C GLY A 1011 -19.10 9.82 -26.80
N ASP A 1012 -19.47 9.82 -28.08
CA ASP A 1012 -19.61 8.63 -28.91
C ASP A 1012 -18.24 8.14 -29.40
N LYS A 1013 -17.81 6.96 -28.92
CA LYS A 1013 -16.53 6.36 -29.30
C LYS A 1013 -16.50 5.92 -30.77
N SER A 1014 -17.66 5.68 -31.38
CA SER A 1014 -17.78 5.23 -32.77
C SER A 1014 -17.71 6.37 -33.81
N ASN A 1015 -17.58 7.62 -33.35
CA ASN A 1015 -17.45 8.76 -34.25
C ASN A 1015 -16.18 8.66 -35.13
N PRO A 1016 -16.24 9.00 -36.44
CA PRO A 1016 -15.10 8.93 -37.35
C PRO A 1016 -13.85 9.69 -36.87
N LEU A 1017 -14.02 10.76 -36.08
CA LEU A 1017 -12.90 11.49 -35.49
C LEU A 1017 -11.98 10.63 -34.61
N PHE A 1018 -12.48 9.50 -34.09
CA PHE A 1018 -11.71 8.55 -33.27
C PHE A 1018 -11.31 7.28 -34.03
N MET A 1019 -11.68 7.18 -35.31
CA MET A 1019 -11.22 6.13 -36.19
C MET A 1019 -9.94 6.60 -36.87
N HIS A 1020 -8.96 5.70 -37.01
CA HIS A 1020 -7.80 5.95 -37.86
C HIS A 1020 -8.17 5.48 -39.27
N GLU A 1021 -8.17 6.39 -40.25
CA GLU A 1021 -8.30 6.02 -41.67
C GLU A 1021 -7.15 5.08 -42.08
N HIS A 1022 -7.44 3.78 -42.08
CA HIS A 1022 -7.01 2.92 -43.17
C HIS A 1022 -8.09 2.98 -44.24
N ALA A 1023 -8.05 4.02 -45.08
CA ALA A 1023 -8.83 4.09 -46.30
C ALA A 1023 -7.88 3.99 -47.49
N GLU A 1024 -7.97 2.85 -48.16
CA GLU A 1024 -7.54 2.64 -49.53
C GLU A 1024 -7.93 3.85 -50.41
N LYS A 1025 -6.94 4.48 -51.04
CA LYS A 1025 -7.14 5.23 -52.28
C LYS A 1025 -5.96 4.98 -53.23
N LYS A 1026 -6.25 4.03 -54.13
CA LYS A 1026 -5.61 3.65 -55.41
C LYS A 1026 -4.14 3.25 -55.41
#